data_AF-A0A7Y2AFQ9-F1
#
_entry.id   AF-A0A7Y2AFQ9-F1
#
_cell.length_a   1.000
_cell.length_b   1.000
_cell.length_c   1.000
_cell.angle_alpha   90.00
_cell.angle_beta   90.00
_cell.angle_gamma   90.00
#
_symmetry.space_group_name_H-M   'P 1'
#
loop_
_entity.id
_entity.type
_entity.pdbx_description
1 polymer ?
#
loop_
_entity_poly.entity_id
_entity_poly.type
_entity_poly.pdbx_seq_one_letter_code
_entity_poly.pdbx_strand_id
1 'polypeptide(L)'
;APHLAKQKGTKANSQASTGNPVDRQTSPTTPVSKLPLILPRQANGDASVVLSGELKTWHNITVTLDGPYAHEQDNAPNPFTDHCMQVTFKHADGTAYTVPGYFAADGSAANSSADSGTKWRAHFAPDRPGSWKYVIDFRSGQNCAIDTDADASELAPFNGATGAFLVTASNKTGRDLRASGRLQYVGERYLQHAGSKKFFLKAGADAPETLLGYADFDNTIAGKPSKVPLKTWQPHVKDWRSGDPTWKDGKGKGLIGAVNYLSDKGCNAFSFLTYNAGGDGDNVWPFIDRNDKMHYDCSKLDQWGIVFEHGTAKGMYLHFKMQETENDDHKRGKSDGTVPECLDGGNLGPQRKLYCRELIARFGHNLALNWNLGEENTQSHAQQQAMIDYIAALDAYGHNIVIHTYPGDQAKVYEPLLGDASKLTGVSLQNSGIAATHRDTLRWVNASTDAGKPWVVAFDESGTAAHGQCPDIGYQGYDGHDRTGKMTYTPNEVRQQTLWGTLMAGGAGVEYYFGYQYVENDLICEDWRSRDQSWDYCRIALEFFRDNNIPIQELEPADELVGNSDHDNSKYCLAKPGELYLVYVAHAASTTVDLSGPTHDYQVSVLNPRNGELQKTRTIPGGQIVDLVLPDAENDWLVMLRK
;
A
#
# COMPACT_ATOMS: atom_id res chain seq x y z
N ALA A 1 8.96 74.38 -11.69
CA ALA A 1 7.59 74.07 -11.21
C ALA A 1 7.53 72.58 -10.87
N PRO A 2 6.94 72.19 -9.74
CA PRO A 2 7.79 71.81 -8.59
C PRO A 2 7.62 70.36 -8.09
N HIS A 3 8.58 70.01 -7.22
CA HIS A 3 8.56 68.94 -6.22
C HIS A 3 7.25 68.79 -5.44
N LEU A 4 6.86 67.55 -5.16
CA LEU A 4 6.03 67.12 -4.02
C LEU A 4 6.62 65.78 -3.53
N ALA A 5 7.45 65.75 -2.49
CA ALA A 5 7.15 65.85 -1.06
C ALA A 5 6.42 64.62 -0.50
N LYS A 6 7.20 63.81 0.24
CA LYS A 6 6.78 62.73 1.13
C LYS A 6 5.72 63.21 2.12
N GLN A 7 4.60 62.50 2.23
CA GLN A 7 3.77 62.52 3.44
C GLN A 7 3.88 61.20 4.18
N LYS A 8 4.41 61.29 5.40
CA LYS A 8 4.36 60.25 6.43
C LYS A 8 2.91 60.13 6.92
N GLY A 9 2.29 58.97 6.69
CA GLY A 9 1.10 58.52 7.41
C GLY A 9 1.53 57.73 8.64
N THR A 10 1.19 58.26 9.81
CA THR A 10 1.40 57.71 11.15
C THR A 10 0.79 56.31 11.31
N LYS A 11 1.59 55.39 11.86
CA LYS A 11 1.15 54.09 12.38
C LYS A 11 0.13 54.31 13.49
N ALA A 12 -1.10 53.88 13.27
CA ALA A 12 -2.00 53.54 14.35
C ALA A 12 -1.66 52.10 14.79
N ASN A 13 -1.14 51.96 16.01
CA ASN A 13 -1.06 50.68 16.71
C ASN A 13 -2.49 50.11 16.84
N SER A 14 -2.91 49.19 15.97
CA SER A 14 -3.92 48.22 16.35
C SER A 14 -3.23 47.15 17.17
N GLN A 15 -3.61 47.10 18.44
CA GLN A 15 -3.16 46.10 19.39
C GLN A 15 -3.31 44.71 18.77
N ALA A 16 -2.21 43.96 18.79
CA ALA A 16 -2.23 42.52 18.63
C ALA A 16 -3.24 41.97 19.64
N SER A 17 -4.39 41.51 19.15
CA SER A 17 -5.18 40.55 19.91
C SER A 17 -4.27 39.34 20.08
N THR A 18 -3.88 39.08 21.32
CA THR A 18 -3.24 37.85 21.76
C THR A 18 -4.16 36.69 21.39
N GLY A 19 -4.03 36.20 20.16
CA GLY A 19 -4.52 34.88 19.80
C GLY A 19 -3.80 33.89 20.71
N ASN A 20 -4.56 33.01 21.35
CA ASN A 20 -4.00 31.87 22.07
C ASN A 20 -2.89 31.23 21.20
N PRO A 21 -1.79 30.72 21.81
CA PRO A 21 -0.87 29.89 21.06
C PRO A 21 -1.71 28.81 20.38
N VAL A 22 -1.73 28.78 19.05
CA VAL A 22 -2.35 27.67 18.32
C VAL A 22 -1.62 26.44 18.83
N ASP A 23 -2.34 25.58 19.56
CA ASP A 23 -1.77 24.35 20.06
C ASP A 23 -1.40 23.50 18.85
N ARG A 24 -0.11 23.50 18.52
CA ARG A 24 0.46 22.72 17.41
C ARG A 24 0.50 21.22 17.72
N GLN A 25 0.02 20.79 18.89
CA GLN A 25 -0.01 19.38 19.25
C GLN A 25 -1.26 18.66 18.72
N THR A 26 -2.28 19.39 18.27
CA THR A 26 -3.54 18.81 17.78
C THR A 26 -4.03 19.54 16.52
N SER A 27 -4.91 18.87 15.78
CA SER A 27 -5.57 19.46 14.62
C SER A 27 -7.06 19.66 14.87
N PRO A 28 -7.70 20.66 14.27
CA PRO A 28 -9.14 20.84 14.39
C PRO A 28 -9.88 19.64 13.80
N THR A 29 -11.02 19.33 14.40
CA THR A 29 -12.04 18.43 13.88
C THR A 29 -13.40 19.06 14.20
N THR A 30 -14.33 19.03 13.26
CA THR A 30 -15.66 19.61 13.42
C THR A 30 -16.70 18.53 13.15
N PRO A 31 -17.45 18.08 14.18
CA PRO A 31 -18.45 17.07 13.98
C PRO A 31 -19.58 17.62 13.10
N VAL A 32 -20.07 16.79 12.16
CA VAL A 32 -21.20 17.15 11.27
C VAL A 32 -22.43 17.55 12.10
N SER A 33 -22.65 16.85 13.21
CA SER A 33 -23.70 17.14 14.18
C SER A 33 -23.13 17.68 15.48
N LYS A 34 -23.84 18.64 16.10
CA LYS A 34 -23.54 19.13 17.47
C LYS A 34 -24.39 18.43 18.53
N LEU A 35 -25.28 17.53 18.13
CA LEU A 35 -26.15 16.81 19.06
C LEU A 35 -25.36 15.70 19.76
N PRO A 36 -25.62 15.42 21.04
CA PRO A 36 -25.05 14.24 21.69
C PRO A 36 -25.39 12.96 20.95
N LEU A 37 -26.65 12.83 20.51
CA LEU A 37 -27.19 11.68 19.79
C LEU A 37 -28.13 12.15 18.68
N ILE A 38 -28.13 11.43 17.56
CA ILE A 38 -29.14 11.59 16.50
C ILE A 38 -30.44 10.89 16.90
N LEU A 39 -31.58 11.55 16.65
CA LEU A 39 -32.94 11.07 16.93
C LEU A 39 -33.77 11.06 15.63
N PRO A 40 -34.76 10.16 15.49
CA PRO A 40 -35.15 9.11 16.43
C PRO A 40 -34.16 7.94 16.46
N ARG A 41 -34.15 7.18 17.55
CA ARG A 41 -33.32 5.96 17.70
C ARG A 41 -34.17 4.71 17.64
N GLN A 42 -33.59 3.64 17.11
CA GLN A 42 -34.16 2.30 17.24
C GLN A 42 -33.72 1.68 18.57
N ALA A 43 -34.35 0.56 18.93
CA ALA A 43 -33.87 -0.25 20.04
C ALA A 43 -32.47 -0.79 19.75
N ASN A 44 -31.70 -1.06 20.80
CA ASN A 44 -30.47 -1.83 20.68
C ASN A 44 -30.78 -3.24 20.12
N GLY A 45 -29.74 -3.87 19.56
CA GLY A 45 -29.78 -5.28 19.18
C GLY A 45 -29.96 -6.20 20.39
N ASP A 46 -30.22 -7.47 20.11
CA ASP A 46 -30.54 -8.50 21.10
C ASP A 46 -29.32 -9.32 21.56
N ALA A 47 -28.11 -8.86 21.23
CA ALA A 47 -26.84 -9.57 21.44
C ALA A 47 -26.69 -10.89 20.67
N SER A 48 -27.53 -11.14 19.67
CA SER A 48 -27.32 -12.27 18.76
C SER A 48 -26.03 -12.07 17.95
N VAL A 49 -25.34 -13.18 17.69
CA VAL A 49 -24.11 -13.20 16.89
C VAL A 49 -24.30 -14.10 15.69
N VAL A 50 -23.98 -13.56 14.51
CA VAL A 50 -23.99 -14.28 13.24
C VAL A 50 -22.57 -14.38 12.70
N LEU A 51 -22.16 -15.59 12.33
CA LEU A 51 -20.96 -15.84 11.53
C LEU A 51 -21.34 -15.89 10.06
N SER A 52 -20.60 -15.18 9.21
CA SER A 52 -20.74 -15.24 7.75
C SER A 52 -19.39 -15.36 7.05
N GLY A 53 -19.42 -15.69 5.76
CA GLY A 53 -18.23 -16.03 4.96
C GLY A 53 -18.04 -17.54 4.79
N GLU A 54 -17.10 -17.93 3.93
CA GLU A 54 -16.73 -19.34 3.78
C GLU A 54 -15.84 -19.75 4.98
N LEU A 55 -16.24 -20.78 5.74
CA LEU A 55 -15.47 -21.29 6.90
C LEU A 55 -14.24 -22.09 6.45
N LYS A 56 -13.27 -21.38 5.89
CA LYS A 56 -12.08 -21.90 5.23
C LYS A 56 -10.84 -21.13 5.62
N THR A 57 -9.71 -21.81 5.67
CA THR A 57 -8.41 -21.19 5.87
C THR A 57 -8.18 -20.08 4.85
N TRP A 58 -7.74 -18.91 5.31
CA TRP A 58 -7.47 -17.68 4.56
C TRP A 58 -8.69 -16.89 4.06
N HIS A 59 -9.91 -17.37 4.26
CA HIS A 59 -11.11 -16.63 3.86
C HIS A 59 -11.53 -15.65 4.95
N ASN A 60 -12.14 -14.53 4.56
CA ASN A 60 -12.75 -13.61 5.51
C ASN A 60 -13.96 -14.28 6.19
N ILE A 61 -13.87 -14.51 7.49
CA ILE A 61 -14.96 -14.92 8.36
C ILE A 61 -15.37 -13.69 9.17
N THR A 62 -16.62 -13.26 9.02
CA THR A 62 -17.14 -12.07 9.70
C THR A 62 -17.97 -12.49 10.90
N VAL A 63 -17.61 -12.00 12.08
CA VAL A 63 -18.48 -12.00 13.27
C VAL A 63 -19.32 -10.73 13.21
N THR A 64 -20.64 -10.86 13.14
CA THR A 64 -21.57 -9.73 13.26
C THR A 64 -22.39 -9.89 14.54
N LEU A 65 -22.29 -8.91 15.43
CA LEU A 65 -23.05 -8.82 16.67
C LEU A 65 -24.16 -7.79 16.51
N ASP A 66 -25.37 -8.15 16.94
CA ASP A 66 -26.49 -7.25 17.12
C ASP A 66 -26.32 -6.50 18.45
N GLY A 67 -25.50 -5.45 18.37
CA GLY A 67 -25.00 -4.64 19.49
C GLY A 67 -25.86 -3.41 19.82
N PRO A 68 -25.31 -2.43 20.55
CA PRO A 68 -26.01 -1.17 20.82
C PRO A 68 -26.35 -0.46 19.52
N TYR A 69 -27.51 0.22 19.48
CA TYR A 69 -27.86 1.08 18.37
C TYR A 69 -26.95 2.31 18.39
N ALA A 70 -26.36 2.61 17.23
CA ALA A 70 -25.56 3.80 17.02
C ALA A 70 -25.88 4.46 15.67
N HIS A 71 -25.46 5.71 15.56
CA HIS A 71 -25.42 6.46 14.32
C HIS A 71 -24.00 7.01 14.14
N GLU A 72 -23.49 7.04 12.91
CA GLU A 72 -22.16 7.55 12.60
C GLU A 72 -21.95 9.04 12.97
N GLN A 73 -22.99 9.79 13.37
CA GLN A 73 -22.91 11.19 13.80
C GLN A 73 -23.15 11.38 15.31
N ASP A 74 -23.28 10.29 16.07
CA ASP A 74 -23.43 10.36 17.52
C ASP A 74 -22.12 10.84 18.16
N ASN A 75 -22.21 11.81 19.08
CA ASN A 75 -21.04 12.37 19.77
C ASN A 75 -20.85 11.82 21.20
N ALA A 76 -21.91 11.30 21.84
CA ALA A 76 -21.87 10.85 23.23
C ALA A 76 -22.94 9.77 23.55
N PRO A 77 -22.58 8.47 23.54
CA PRO A 77 -21.28 7.94 23.14
C PRO A 77 -21.05 8.09 21.63
N ASN A 78 -19.81 8.40 21.23
CA ASN A 78 -19.38 8.27 19.84
C ASN A 78 -19.06 6.78 19.55
N PRO A 79 -19.65 6.17 18.50
CA PRO A 79 -19.50 4.74 18.25
C PRO A 79 -18.10 4.29 17.83
N PHE A 80 -17.26 5.21 17.40
CA PHE A 80 -15.90 4.94 16.94
C PHE A 80 -14.86 5.11 18.06
N THR A 81 -15.11 6.00 19.04
CA THR A 81 -14.18 6.24 20.16
C THR A 81 -14.62 5.61 21.48
N ASP A 82 -15.92 5.62 21.77
CA ASP A 82 -16.45 5.34 23.11
C ASP A 82 -17.03 3.93 23.26
N HIS A 83 -16.92 3.14 22.18
CA HIS A 83 -17.33 1.75 22.09
C HIS A 83 -16.16 0.91 21.57
N CYS A 84 -15.62 0.06 22.43
CA CYS A 84 -14.50 -0.81 22.11
C CYS A 84 -14.97 -2.26 22.03
N MET A 85 -15.20 -2.73 20.81
CA MET A 85 -15.38 -4.15 20.52
C MET A 85 -14.03 -4.75 20.12
N GLN A 86 -13.67 -5.87 20.74
CA GLN A 86 -12.57 -6.75 20.34
C GLN A 86 -13.08 -8.18 20.30
N VAL A 87 -12.55 -8.98 19.38
CA VAL A 87 -12.90 -10.40 19.27
C VAL A 87 -11.64 -11.24 19.32
N THR A 88 -11.55 -12.10 20.32
CA THR A 88 -10.46 -13.07 20.43
C THR A 88 -10.90 -14.40 19.83
N PHE A 89 -10.21 -14.81 18.77
CA PHE A 89 -10.34 -16.12 18.14
C PHE A 89 -9.25 -17.04 18.66
N LYS A 90 -9.63 -18.23 19.16
CA LYS A 90 -8.70 -19.22 19.69
C LYS A 90 -8.89 -20.56 19.01
N HIS A 91 -7.81 -21.10 18.45
CA HIS A 91 -7.77 -22.43 17.87
C HIS A 91 -7.56 -23.51 18.94
N ALA A 92 -7.93 -24.75 18.63
CA ALA A 92 -7.79 -25.89 19.51
C ALA A 92 -6.33 -26.20 19.91
N ASP A 93 -5.33 -25.80 19.12
CA ASP A 93 -3.90 -25.94 19.44
C ASP A 93 -3.35 -24.84 20.37
N GLY A 94 -4.17 -23.84 20.71
CA GLY A 94 -3.82 -22.74 21.58
C GLY A 94 -3.46 -21.43 20.87
N THR A 95 -3.27 -21.42 19.55
CA THR A 95 -3.05 -20.15 18.82
C THR A 95 -4.25 -19.23 18.97
N ALA A 96 -3.99 -17.94 19.19
CA ALA A 96 -5.02 -16.94 19.35
C ALA A 96 -4.73 -15.66 18.56
N TYR A 97 -5.78 -15.02 18.09
CA TYR A 97 -5.77 -13.70 17.45
C TYR A 97 -6.82 -12.83 18.13
N THR A 98 -6.47 -11.61 18.51
CA THR A 98 -7.43 -10.60 18.96
C THR A 98 -7.50 -9.51 17.91
N VAL A 99 -8.67 -9.36 17.29
CA VAL A 99 -8.89 -8.36 16.24
C VAL A 99 -9.86 -7.29 16.73
N PRO A 100 -9.64 -6.01 16.39
CA PRO A 100 -10.58 -4.95 16.71
C PRO A 100 -11.87 -5.12 15.90
N GLY A 101 -13.01 -4.90 16.56
CA GLY A 101 -14.31 -4.75 15.91
C GLY A 101 -14.65 -3.27 15.68
N TYR A 102 -15.67 -3.02 14.87
CA TYR A 102 -16.09 -1.68 14.45
C TYR A 102 -17.62 -1.59 14.27
N PHE A 103 -18.14 -0.36 14.29
CA PHE A 103 -19.56 -0.07 14.01
C PHE A 103 -19.86 -0.15 12.50
N ALA A 104 -20.85 -0.96 12.13
CA ALA A 104 -21.18 -1.32 10.75
C ALA A 104 -22.61 -0.97 10.33
N ALA A 105 -23.23 0.04 10.97
CA ALA A 105 -24.60 0.48 10.70
C ALA A 105 -25.61 -0.68 10.68
N ASP A 106 -26.27 -0.94 9.55
CA ASP A 106 -27.24 -2.02 9.36
C ASP A 106 -26.60 -3.35 8.92
N GLY A 107 -25.28 -3.40 8.73
CA GLY A 107 -24.55 -4.55 8.22
C GLY A 107 -24.72 -4.79 6.72
N SER A 108 -25.36 -3.90 5.98
CA SER A 108 -25.45 -3.95 4.53
C SER A 108 -25.20 -2.56 3.93
N ALA A 109 -24.45 -1.72 4.63
CA ALA A 109 -24.27 -0.30 4.34
C ALA A 109 -23.73 -0.04 2.94
N ALA A 110 -22.90 -0.94 2.38
CA ALA A 110 -22.47 -0.81 0.98
C ALA A 110 -23.64 -0.75 -0.02
N ASN A 111 -24.75 -1.43 0.28
CA ASN A 111 -25.95 -1.50 -0.56
C ASN A 111 -27.07 -0.55 -0.08
N SER A 112 -27.23 -0.35 1.23
CA SER A 112 -28.32 0.45 1.79
C SER A 112 -27.98 1.92 1.99
N SER A 113 -26.67 2.27 2.01
CA SER A 113 -26.17 3.56 2.49
C SER A 113 -26.60 3.90 3.92
N ALA A 114 -26.86 2.89 4.75
CA ALA A 114 -27.21 3.12 6.14
C ALA A 114 -26.05 3.80 6.90
N ASP A 115 -26.41 4.83 7.64
CA ASP A 115 -25.55 5.63 8.53
C ASP A 115 -25.74 5.24 10.01
N SER A 116 -26.65 4.33 10.28
CA SER A 116 -27.11 3.96 11.60
C SER A 116 -27.62 2.52 11.64
N GLY A 117 -27.64 1.95 12.84
CA GLY A 117 -28.12 0.58 13.06
C GLY A 117 -27.49 -0.05 14.28
N THR A 118 -27.59 -1.38 14.36
CA THR A 118 -27.18 -2.18 15.53
C THR A 118 -26.06 -3.15 15.21
N LYS A 119 -25.48 -3.13 14.00
CA LYS A 119 -24.48 -4.13 13.61
C LYS A 119 -23.07 -3.69 13.97
N TRP A 120 -22.36 -4.59 14.63
CA TRP A 120 -20.96 -4.45 14.98
C TRP A 120 -20.17 -5.63 14.44
N ARG A 121 -19.04 -5.38 13.78
CA ARG A 121 -18.32 -6.40 13.00
C ARG A 121 -16.88 -6.56 13.43
N ALA A 122 -16.38 -7.78 13.33
CA ALA A 122 -14.95 -8.08 13.33
C ALA A 122 -14.65 -9.10 12.23
N HIS A 123 -13.54 -8.88 11.51
CA HIS A 123 -13.11 -9.74 10.41
C HIS A 123 -11.94 -10.63 10.82
N PHE A 124 -12.06 -11.93 10.55
CA PHE A 124 -11.06 -12.93 10.89
C PHE A 124 -10.71 -13.79 9.69
N ALA A 125 -9.42 -13.89 9.38
CA ALA A 125 -8.92 -14.77 8.33
C ALA A 125 -8.06 -15.88 8.95
N PRO A 126 -8.65 -17.06 9.24
CA PRO A 126 -7.97 -18.15 9.95
C PRO A 126 -6.83 -18.71 9.12
N ASP A 127 -5.72 -19.01 9.76
CA ASP A 127 -4.50 -19.49 9.12
C ASP A 127 -4.32 -21.01 9.16
N ARG A 128 -5.23 -21.73 9.83
CA ARG A 128 -5.23 -23.19 9.90
C ARG A 128 -6.65 -23.79 9.98
N PRO A 129 -6.87 -24.99 9.39
CA PRO A 129 -8.07 -25.77 9.62
C PRO A 129 -8.19 -26.23 11.07
N GLY A 130 -9.41 -26.53 11.50
CA GLY A 130 -9.70 -27.06 12.83
C GLY A 130 -10.76 -26.26 13.57
N SER A 131 -10.96 -26.60 14.85
CA SER A 131 -11.97 -25.97 15.67
C SER A 131 -11.46 -24.64 16.21
N TRP A 132 -12.23 -23.60 15.96
CA TRP A 132 -12.02 -22.25 16.48
C TRP A 132 -13.15 -21.88 17.42
N LYS A 133 -12.82 -21.11 18.45
CA LYS A 133 -13.78 -20.44 19.33
C LYS A 133 -13.56 -18.94 19.26
N TYR A 134 -14.61 -18.16 19.43
CA TYR A 134 -14.49 -16.72 19.62
C TYR A 134 -15.09 -16.28 20.95
N VAL A 135 -14.56 -15.18 21.49
CA VAL A 135 -15.11 -14.44 22.63
C VAL A 135 -15.11 -12.97 22.26
N ILE A 136 -16.24 -12.29 22.45
CA ILE A 136 -16.39 -10.86 22.25
C ILE A 136 -16.13 -10.14 23.58
N ASP A 137 -15.15 -9.24 23.61
CA ASP A 137 -14.99 -8.23 24.67
C ASP A 137 -15.56 -6.92 24.14
N PHE A 138 -16.64 -6.43 24.76
CA PHE A 138 -17.30 -5.20 24.33
C PHE A 138 -17.49 -4.26 25.50
N ARG A 139 -16.77 -3.14 25.46
CA ARG A 139 -16.78 -2.13 26.52
C ARG A 139 -17.27 -0.78 26.01
N SER A 140 -17.77 0.02 26.94
CA SER A 140 -18.11 1.41 26.69
C SER A 140 -17.53 2.32 27.77
N GLY A 141 -16.99 3.44 27.33
CA GLY A 141 -16.27 4.41 28.13
C GLY A 141 -15.61 5.41 27.19
N GLN A 142 -15.42 6.64 27.64
CA GLN A 142 -14.85 7.69 26.80
C GLN A 142 -13.49 7.24 26.23
N ASN A 143 -13.32 7.31 24.91
CA ASN A 143 -12.10 6.93 24.19
C ASN A 143 -11.62 5.48 24.37
N CYS A 144 -12.42 4.57 24.95
CA CYS A 144 -11.99 3.21 25.22
C CYS A 144 -11.60 2.39 23.98
N ALA A 145 -12.01 2.82 22.78
CA ALA A 145 -11.60 2.18 21.52
C ALA A 145 -10.13 2.45 21.17
N ILE A 146 -9.57 3.57 21.63
CA ILE A 146 -8.26 4.11 21.21
C ILE A 146 -7.28 4.33 22.39
N ASP A 147 -7.75 4.13 23.61
CA ASP A 147 -6.95 4.19 24.83
C ASP A 147 -7.23 2.95 25.69
N THR A 148 -6.21 2.11 25.86
CA THR A 148 -6.31 0.86 26.63
C THR A 148 -6.41 1.10 28.13
N ASP A 149 -5.99 2.28 28.61
CA ASP A 149 -6.03 2.66 30.02
C ASP A 149 -7.30 3.44 30.38
N ALA A 150 -8.19 3.68 29.40
CA ALA A 150 -9.45 4.39 29.62
C ALA A 150 -10.36 3.62 30.59
N ASP A 151 -11.04 4.36 31.46
CA ASP A 151 -12.10 3.82 32.30
C ASP A 151 -13.29 3.41 31.42
N ALA A 152 -13.55 2.11 31.36
CA ALA A 152 -14.57 1.54 30.50
C ALA A 152 -15.27 0.37 31.20
N SER A 153 -16.59 0.34 31.10
CA SER A 153 -17.42 -0.71 31.66
C SER A 153 -17.80 -1.73 30.59
N GLU A 154 -17.93 -3.00 30.98
CA GLU A 154 -18.50 -4.04 30.13
C GLU A 154 -19.91 -3.63 29.67
N LEU A 155 -20.16 -3.74 28.36
CA LEU A 155 -21.43 -3.33 27.78
C LEU A 155 -22.39 -4.53 27.70
N ALA A 156 -23.15 -4.76 28.78
CA ALA A 156 -24.17 -5.81 28.81
C ALA A 156 -25.37 -5.47 27.89
N PRO A 157 -26.01 -6.46 27.23
CA PRO A 157 -25.71 -7.91 27.26
C PRO A 157 -24.69 -8.36 26.21
N PHE A 158 -24.00 -7.43 25.54
CA PHE A 158 -23.15 -7.72 24.36
C PHE A 158 -21.78 -8.30 24.73
N ASN A 159 -21.23 -7.87 25.88
CA ASN A 159 -19.95 -8.37 26.38
C ASN A 159 -20.01 -9.86 26.74
N GLY A 160 -18.93 -10.59 26.45
CA GLY A 160 -18.77 -11.99 26.82
C GLY A 160 -19.51 -12.98 25.90
N ALA A 161 -20.14 -12.52 24.82
CA ALA A 161 -20.72 -13.40 23.82
C ALA A 161 -19.66 -14.34 23.22
N THR A 162 -20.00 -15.63 23.08
CA THR A 162 -19.06 -16.65 22.60
C THR A 162 -19.68 -17.55 21.55
N GLY A 163 -18.82 -18.21 20.77
CA GLY A 163 -19.25 -19.26 19.86
C GLY A 163 -18.09 -20.14 19.41
N ALA A 164 -18.40 -21.18 18.65
CA ALA A 164 -17.43 -22.10 18.09
C ALA A 164 -17.80 -22.45 16.65
N PHE A 165 -16.80 -22.66 15.81
CA PHE A 165 -16.96 -23.02 14.41
C PHE A 165 -15.80 -23.91 13.94
N LEU A 166 -16.00 -24.59 12.82
CA LEU A 166 -15.01 -25.45 12.21
C LEU A 166 -14.50 -24.82 10.92
N VAL A 167 -13.19 -24.64 10.81
CA VAL A 167 -12.52 -24.16 9.60
C VAL A 167 -12.00 -25.35 8.81
N THR A 168 -12.32 -25.39 7.52
CA THR A 168 -11.80 -26.39 6.57
C THR A 168 -10.68 -25.82 5.71
N ALA A 169 -9.98 -26.65 4.94
CA ALA A 169 -8.99 -26.15 3.99
C ALA A 169 -9.62 -25.25 2.92
N SER A 170 -8.84 -24.26 2.48
CA SER A 170 -9.17 -23.47 1.29
C SER A 170 -9.28 -24.38 0.07
N ASN A 171 -10.20 -24.05 -0.83
CA ASN A 171 -10.38 -24.69 -2.13
C ASN A 171 -9.97 -23.76 -3.30
N LYS A 172 -9.41 -22.58 -3.00
CA LYS A 172 -8.97 -21.64 -4.03
C LYS A 172 -7.63 -22.10 -4.60
N THR A 173 -7.37 -21.73 -5.85
CA THR A 173 -6.17 -22.13 -6.61
C THR A 173 -5.65 -20.96 -7.43
N GLY A 174 -4.44 -21.12 -8.00
CA GLY A 174 -3.87 -20.12 -8.89
C GLY A 174 -3.47 -18.84 -8.15
N ARG A 175 -3.83 -17.69 -8.71
CA ARG A 175 -3.41 -16.37 -8.19
C ARG A 175 -4.20 -15.86 -6.99
N ASP A 176 -5.39 -16.43 -6.74
CA ASP A 176 -6.20 -16.04 -5.58
C ASP A 176 -5.35 -16.22 -4.32
N LEU A 177 -5.16 -15.15 -3.54
CA LEU A 177 -4.25 -15.19 -2.39
C LEU A 177 -4.68 -16.23 -1.36
N ARG A 178 -5.95 -16.61 -1.32
CA ARG A 178 -6.48 -17.67 -0.44
C ARG A 178 -5.96 -19.07 -0.81
N ALA A 179 -5.31 -19.23 -1.96
CA ALA A 179 -4.60 -20.45 -2.36
C ALA A 179 -3.21 -20.55 -1.72
N SER A 180 -2.54 -19.40 -1.52
CA SER A 180 -1.16 -19.33 -1.02
C SER A 180 -1.09 -18.93 0.46
N GLY A 181 -2.12 -18.27 0.98
CA GLY A 181 -2.16 -17.71 2.33
C GLY A 181 -1.56 -16.31 2.43
N ARG A 182 -1.66 -15.72 3.62
CA ARG A 182 -1.24 -14.34 3.94
C ARG A 182 0.24 -14.11 3.66
N LEU A 183 0.62 -12.96 3.10
CA LEU A 183 1.99 -12.48 3.06
C LEU A 183 2.42 -11.99 4.43
N GLN A 184 3.60 -12.43 4.87
CA GLN A 184 4.19 -12.08 6.15
C GLN A 184 5.64 -11.64 5.95
N TYR A 185 6.06 -10.66 6.75
CA TYR A 185 7.46 -10.39 6.96
C TYR A 185 8.06 -11.51 7.81
N VAL A 186 9.12 -12.16 7.31
CA VAL A 186 9.74 -13.32 7.97
C VAL A 186 11.14 -13.03 8.52
N GLY A 187 11.48 -11.74 8.68
CA GLY A 187 12.83 -11.32 9.09
C GLY A 187 13.84 -11.24 7.94
N GLU A 188 13.38 -11.35 6.70
CA GLU A 188 14.20 -11.43 5.48
C GLU A 188 13.79 -10.33 4.47
N ARG A 189 14.59 -10.14 3.42
CA ARG A 189 14.38 -9.08 2.39
C ARG A 189 13.10 -9.20 1.56
N TYR A 190 12.38 -10.31 1.67
CA TYR A 190 11.19 -10.60 0.88
C TYR A 190 10.05 -11.08 1.76
N LEU A 191 8.83 -10.67 1.41
CA LEU A 191 7.63 -11.24 2.02
C LEU A 191 7.45 -12.68 1.57
N GLN A 192 6.88 -13.50 2.45
CA GLN A 192 6.60 -14.92 2.19
C GLN A 192 5.13 -15.22 2.42
N HIS A 193 4.51 -16.01 1.54
CA HIS A 193 3.19 -16.56 1.79
C HIS A 193 3.22 -17.57 2.92
N ALA A 194 2.43 -17.34 3.98
CA ALA A 194 2.38 -18.18 5.17
C ALA A 194 1.93 -19.62 4.88
N GLY A 195 1.03 -19.83 3.92
CA GLY A 195 0.52 -21.14 3.55
C GLY A 195 1.46 -21.92 2.61
N SER A 196 1.83 -21.32 1.49
CA SER A 196 2.63 -21.99 0.45
C SER A 196 4.15 -21.91 0.66
N LYS A 197 4.61 -21.03 1.57
CA LYS A 197 6.03 -20.71 1.83
C LYS A 197 6.78 -20.11 0.63
N LYS A 198 6.07 -19.72 -0.43
CA LYS A 198 6.66 -19.04 -1.58
C LYS A 198 6.96 -17.59 -1.24
N PHE A 199 8.15 -17.13 -1.61
CA PHE A 199 8.51 -15.71 -1.55
C PHE A 199 7.79 -14.91 -2.63
N PHE A 200 7.61 -13.62 -2.37
CA PHE A 200 6.79 -12.72 -3.17
C PHE A 200 7.62 -11.57 -3.74
N LEU A 201 7.50 -11.36 -5.04
CA LEU A 201 7.93 -10.15 -5.75
C LEU A 201 6.69 -9.41 -6.22
N LYS A 202 6.72 -8.08 -6.14
CA LYS A 202 5.59 -7.24 -6.56
C LYS A 202 5.86 -6.47 -7.84
N ALA A 203 4.85 -6.34 -8.69
CA ALA A 203 4.86 -5.47 -9.84
C ALA A 203 3.43 -4.96 -10.10
N GLY A 204 3.27 -3.64 -10.16
CA GLY A 204 1.94 -3.04 -10.16
C GLY A 204 1.87 -1.55 -10.48
N ALA A 205 0.70 -0.97 -10.27
CA ALA A 205 0.46 0.44 -10.47
C ALA A 205 0.58 1.19 -9.14
N ASP A 206 1.41 2.25 -9.09
CA ASP A 206 1.41 3.20 -7.98
C ASP A 206 0.43 4.35 -8.23
N ALA A 207 0.06 4.54 -9.51
CA ALA A 207 -0.86 5.56 -9.95
C ALA A 207 -2.21 5.00 -10.39
N PRO A 208 -3.32 5.73 -10.20
CA PRO A 208 -3.38 7.03 -9.53
C PRO A 208 -3.44 6.90 -8.00
N GLU A 209 -2.73 7.76 -7.27
CA GLU A 209 -2.88 7.89 -5.81
C GLU A 209 -4.36 8.10 -5.38
N THR A 210 -5.14 8.77 -6.24
CA THR A 210 -6.55 9.12 -6.03
C THR A 210 -7.52 8.01 -6.42
N LEU A 211 -7.06 6.76 -6.56
CA LEU A 211 -7.89 5.61 -6.98
C LEU A 211 -9.22 5.48 -6.21
N LEU A 212 -9.21 5.78 -4.90
CA LEU A 212 -10.40 5.74 -4.04
C LEU A 212 -11.29 6.99 -4.14
N GLY A 213 -10.86 8.05 -4.84
CA GLY A 213 -11.67 9.22 -5.19
C GLY A 213 -12.62 8.88 -6.33
N TYR A 214 -13.60 8.01 -6.06
CA TYR A 214 -14.39 7.31 -7.07
C TYR A 214 -15.89 7.65 -6.97
N ALA A 215 -16.52 7.97 -8.10
CA ALA A 215 -17.88 8.51 -8.16
C ALA A 215 -18.99 7.55 -7.68
N ASP A 216 -18.70 6.24 -7.67
CA ASP A 216 -19.67 5.23 -7.26
C ASP A 216 -19.63 4.92 -5.76
N PHE A 217 -18.66 5.46 -5.02
CA PHE A 217 -18.64 5.39 -3.57
C PHE A 217 -19.58 6.42 -2.93
N ASP A 218 -20.22 6.04 -1.83
CA ASP A 218 -21.12 6.91 -1.08
C ASP A 218 -20.36 8.03 -0.39
N ASN A 219 -21.04 9.19 -0.27
CA ASN A 219 -20.54 10.43 0.33
C ASN A 219 -19.09 10.78 -0.05
N THR A 220 -18.71 10.52 -1.30
CA THR A 220 -17.40 10.88 -1.85
C THR A 220 -17.56 12.14 -2.67
N ILE A 221 -16.71 13.14 -2.42
CA ILE A 221 -16.71 14.41 -3.14
C ILE A 221 -15.28 14.79 -3.51
N ALA A 222 -15.12 15.50 -4.62
CA ALA A 222 -13.83 16.11 -4.96
C ALA A 222 -13.79 17.56 -4.46
N GLY A 223 -12.81 17.91 -3.64
CA GLY A 223 -12.54 19.28 -3.20
C GLY A 223 -12.00 20.16 -4.33
N LYS A 224 -11.37 19.54 -5.35
CA LYS A 224 -10.84 20.21 -6.55
C LYS A 224 -11.43 19.65 -7.86
N PRO A 225 -12.77 19.67 -8.05
CA PRO A 225 -13.43 18.94 -9.13
C PRO A 225 -13.04 19.39 -10.55
N SER A 226 -12.53 20.62 -10.71
CA SER A 226 -12.05 21.13 -12.00
C SER A 226 -10.64 20.65 -12.38
N LYS A 227 -9.89 20.08 -11.42
CA LYS A 227 -8.51 19.59 -11.61
C LYS A 227 -8.42 18.09 -11.44
N VAL A 228 -9.04 17.58 -10.37
CA VAL A 228 -9.03 16.17 -10.00
C VAL A 228 -10.48 15.75 -9.71
N PRO A 229 -11.30 15.53 -10.76
CA PRO A 229 -12.66 15.05 -10.58
C PRO A 229 -12.67 13.64 -9.98
N LEU A 230 -13.82 13.22 -9.46
CA LEU A 230 -13.99 11.82 -9.07
C LEU A 230 -13.88 10.92 -10.30
N LYS A 231 -13.18 9.81 -10.12
CA LYS A 231 -12.95 8.81 -11.14
C LYS A 231 -14.24 8.08 -11.47
N THR A 232 -14.29 7.54 -12.68
CA THR A 232 -15.39 6.68 -13.14
C THR A 232 -14.92 5.29 -13.54
N TRP A 233 -13.63 5.15 -13.83
CA TRP A 233 -12.99 3.98 -14.41
C TRP A 233 -13.76 3.44 -15.63
N GLN A 234 -14.39 4.35 -16.38
CA GLN A 234 -15.27 4.02 -17.49
C GLN A 234 -14.59 3.11 -18.54
N PRO A 235 -13.32 3.35 -18.93
CA PRO A 235 -12.63 2.49 -19.91
C PRO A 235 -12.55 1.02 -19.49
N HIS A 236 -12.63 0.75 -18.18
CA HIS A 236 -12.52 -0.57 -17.58
C HIS A 236 -13.87 -1.24 -17.29
N VAL A 237 -15.02 -0.60 -17.54
CA VAL A 237 -16.32 -1.26 -17.41
C VAL A 237 -16.42 -2.51 -18.29
N LYS A 238 -15.72 -2.53 -19.44
CA LYS A 238 -15.62 -3.70 -20.33
C LYS A 238 -14.83 -4.88 -19.74
N ASP A 239 -14.04 -4.63 -18.70
CA ASP A 239 -13.23 -5.64 -18.01
C ASP A 239 -13.95 -6.27 -16.83
N TRP A 240 -15.07 -5.70 -16.40
CA TRP A 240 -15.97 -6.32 -15.45
C TRP A 240 -16.66 -7.54 -16.09
N ARG A 241 -16.72 -8.66 -15.36
CA ARG A 241 -17.27 -9.94 -15.82
C ARG A 241 -18.47 -10.34 -14.99
N SER A 242 -19.34 -11.16 -15.57
CA SER A 242 -20.44 -11.76 -14.82
C SER A 242 -19.91 -12.55 -13.62
N GLY A 243 -20.42 -12.23 -12.43
CA GLY A 243 -19.99 -12.82 -11.16
C GLY A 243 -18.95 -11.99 -10.40
N ASP A 244 -18.35 -10.97 -11.01
CA ASP A 244 -17.57 -9.99 -10.26
C ASP A 244 -18.49 -9.14 -9.36
N PRO A 245 -17.99 -8.65 -8.21
CA PRO A 245 -18.82 -7.93 -7.27
C PRO A 245 -19.27 -6.58 -7.82
N THR A 246 -20.39 -6.11 -7.26
CA THR A 246 -20.93 -4.75 -7.38
C THR A 246 -21.63 -4.42 -6.08
N TRP A 247 -21.94 -3.16 -5.84
CA TRP A 247 -22.84 -2.74 -4.78
C TRP A 247 -24.02 -1.95 -5.36
N LYS A 248 -25.11 -1.89 -4.58
CA LYS A 248 -26.38 -1.30 -5.01
C LYS A 248 -26.81 -1.89 -6.36
N ASP A 249 -27.37 -1.05 -7.22
CA ASP A 249 -27.82 -1.42 -8.55
C ASP A 249 -26.69 -1.39 -9.59
N GLY A 250 -25.62 -2.15 -9.31
CA GLY A 250 -24.52 -2.36 -10.26
C GLY A 250 -23.44 -1.28 -10.26
N LYS A 251 -23.33 -0.47 -9.20
CA LYS A 251 -22.20 0.43 -8.97
C LYS A 251 -20.90 -0.35 -8.75
N GLY A 252 -19.79 0.29 -9.05
CA GLY A 252 -18.45 -0.26 -8.81
C GLY A 252 -17.81 -0.96 -10.00
N LYS A 253 -18.57 -1.18 -11.09
CA LYS A 253 -18.10 -1.96 -12.25
C LYS A 253 -16.81 -1.43 -12.86
N GLY A 254 -16.65 -0.11 -12.93
CA GLY A 254 -15.44 0.50 -13.49
C GLY A 254 -14.20 0.11 -12.70
N LEU A 255 -14.20 0.36 -11.38
CA LEU A 255 -13.04 0.08 -10.53
C LEU A 255 -12.78 -1.42 -10.37
N ILE A 256 -13.81 -2.25 -10.22
CA ILE A 256 -13.68 -3.72 -10.20
C ILE A 256 -13.10 -4.24 -11.53
N GLY A 257 -13.53 -3.66 -12.66
CA GLY A 257 -12.97 -3.94 -13.98
C GLY A 257 -11.52 -3.49 -14.12
N ALA A 258 -11.13 -2.35 -13.53
CA ALA A 258 -9.75 -1.88 -13.57
C ALA A 258 -8.81 -2.86 -12.85
N VAL A 259 -9.22 -3.33 -11.66
CA VAL A 259 -8.50 -4.38 -10.91
C VAL A 259 -8.42 -5.68 -11.72
N ASN A 260 -9.50 -6.08 -12.41
CA ASN A 260 -9.45 -7.24 -13.32
C ASN A 260 -8.43 -7.06 -14.43
N TYR A 261 -8.44 -5.92 -15.12
CA TYR A 261 -7.52 -5.65 -16.22
C TYR A 261 -6.07 -5.74 -15.78
N LEU A 262 -5.72 -5.04 -14.69
CA LEU A 262 -4.35 -5.05 -14.17
C LEU A 262 -3.94 -6.47 -13.73
N SER A 263 -4.85 -7.19 -13.07
CA SER A 263 -4.63 -8.58 -12.70
C SER A 263 -4.38 -9.43 -13.93
N ASP A 264 -5.28 -9.41 -14.92
CA ASP A 264 -5.21 -10.23 -16.13
C ASP A 264 -3.96 -9.95 -16.98
N LYS A 265 -3.41 -8.72 -16.94
CA LYS A 265 -2.12 -8.39 -17.54
C LYS A 265 -0.92 -9.05 -16.84
N GLY A 266 -1.13 -9.61 -15.66
CA GLY A 266 -0.15 -10.37 -14.88
C GLY A 266 0.47 -9.60 -13.72
N CYS A 267 0.10 -8.34 -13.52
CA CYS A 267 0.49 -7.57 -12.34
C CYS A 267 -0.19 -8.11 -11.08
N ASN A 268 0.42 -7.84 -9.93
CA ASN A 268 0.01 -8.40 -8.64
C ASN A 268 0.03 -7.37 -7.51
N ALA A 269 0.04 -6.08 -7.83
CA ALA A 269 0.00 -5.00 -6.84
C ALA A 269 -0.71 -3.77 -7.39
N PHE A 270 -1.32 -2.98 -6.49
CA PHE A 270 -1.72 -1.62 -6.77
C PHE A 270 -1.75 -0.81 -5.47
N SER A 271 -1.44 0.48 -5.58
CA SER A 271 -1.49 1.42 -4.46
C SER A 271 -2.68 2.37 -4.55
N PHE A 272 -2.94 3.04 -3.44
CA PHE A 272 -3.97 4.05 -3.27
C PHE A 272 -3.71 4.84 -1.99
N LEU A 273 -4.06 6.12 -1.99
CA LEU A 273 -4.19 6.88 -0.75
C LEU A 273 -5.49 6.53 -0.05
N THR A 274 -5.46 6.37 1.28
CA THR A 274 -6.67 6.29 2.11
C THR A 274 -7.03 7.61 2.78
N TYR A 275 -6.17 8.63 2.69
CA TYR A 275 -6.46 9.97 3.17
C TYR A 275 -5.63 11.05 2.46
N ASN A 276 -6.27 11.94 1.71
CA ASN A 276 -5.61 13.02 0.96
C ASN A 276 -6.31 14.38 1.10
N ALA A 277 -7.06 14.58 2.20
CA ALA A 277 -7.71 15.87 2.43
C ALA A 277 -6.64 16.97 2.55
N GLY A 278 -6.77 18.01 1.73
CA GLY A 278 -5.88 19.17 1.74
C GLY A 278 -4.71 19.09 0.74
N GLY A 279 -4.29 17.90 0.33
CA GLY A 279 -3.24 17.76 -0.68
C GLY A 279 -3.76 17.59 -2.07
N ASP A 280 -3.02 16.89 -2.93
CA ASP A 280 -3.07 17.13 -4.37
C ASP A 280 -4.43 16.73 -4.97
N GLY A 281 -4.92 15.55 -4.63
CA GLY A 281 -6.26 15.08 -4.99
C GLY A 281 -7.43 15.73 -4.24
N ASP A 282 -7.30 15.91 -2.92
CA ASP A 282 -8.35 16.45 -2.02
C ASP A 282 -9.74 15.80 -2.25
N ASN A 283 -9.78 14.47 -2.30
CA ASN A 283 -10.96 13.71 -2.70
C ASN A 283 -11.08 12.30 -2.06
N VAL A 284 -10.20 11.95 -1.13
CA VAL A 284 -10.18 10.67 -0.41
C VAL A 284 -10.05 10.89 1.08
N TRP A 285 -11.02 10.39 1.84
CA TRP A 285 -10.98 10.26 3.30
C TRP A 285 -11.99 9.19 3.73
N PRO A 286 -11.77 8.53 4.88
CA PRO A 286 -12.69 7.51 5.38
C PRO A 286 -13.87 8.11 6.17
N PHE A 287 -13.85 9.43 6.40
CA PHE A 287 -14.79 10.14 7.26
C PHE A 287 -16.15 10.38 6.59
N ILE A 288 -17.15 10.69 7.41
CA ILE A 288 -18.48 11.14 6.94
C ILE A 288 -18.42 12.53 6.31
N ASP A 289 -17.46 13.35 6.74
CA ASP A 289 -17.16 14.67 6.20
C ASP A 289 -15.66 14.93 6.27
N ARG A 290 -15.15 15.70 5.30
CA ARG A 290 -13.72 16.02 5.17
C ARG A 290 -13.08 16.54 6.46
N ASN A 291 -13.83 17.30 7.27
CA ASN A 291 -13.31 17.91 8.50
C ASN A 291 -13.78 17.22 9.79
N ASP A 292 -14.49 16.10 9.70
CA ASP A 292 -15.00 15.34 10.83
C ASP A 292 -14.17 14.07 11.07
N LYS A 293 -12.99 14.23 11.66
CA LYS A 293 -11.98 13.17 11.78
C LYS A 293 -12.30 12.12 12.85
N MET A 294 -13.41 12.30 13.57
CA MET A 294 -13.83 11.42 14.67
C MET A 294 -15.05 10.57 14.30
N HIS A 295 -15.54 10.67 13.06
CA HIS A 295 -16.71 9.94 12.58
C HIS A 295 -16.47 9.33 11.19
N TYR A 296 -16.70 8.03 11.06
CA TYR A 296 -16.33 7.24 9.87
C TYR A 296 -17.56 6.84 9.08
N ASP A 297 -17.45 6.92 7.75
CA ASP A 297 -18.56 6.60 6.86
C ASP A 297 -18.69 5.10 6.70
N CYS A 298 -19.77 4.56 7.29
CA CYS A 298 -19.99 3.11 7.29
C CYS A 298 -20.19 2.55 5.88
N SER A 299 -20.93 3.27 5.02
CA SER A 299 -21.29 2.82 3.68
C SER A 299 -20.13 2.88 2.70
N LYS A 300 -19.38 3.98 2.69
CA LYS A 300 -18.18 4.18 1.87
C LYS A 300 -17.12 3.12 2.18
N LEU A 301 -16.86 2.88 3.47
CA LEU A 301 -15.83 1.92 3.88
C LEU A 301 -16.23 0.47 3.63
N ASP A 302 -17.52 0.14 3.68
CA ASP A 302 -18.02 -1.19 3.28
C ASP A 302 -17.84 -1.38 1.76
N GLN A 303 -18.00 -0.33 0.95
CA GLN A 303 -17.74 -0.36 -0.51
C GLN A 303 -16.25 -0.46 -0.84
N TRP A 304 -15.37 0.21 -0.09
CA TRP A 304 -13.92 0.00 -0.18
C TRP A 304 -13.55 -1.46 0.11
N GLY A 305 -14.18 -2.04 1.14
CA GLY A 305 -14.01 -3.45 1.50
C GLY A 305 -14.27 -4.40 0.33
N ILE A 306 -15.32 -4.15 -0.46
CA ILE A 306 -15.63 -4.95 -1.65
C ILE A 306 -14.48 -4.92 -2.68
N VAL A 307 -13.87 -3.76 -2.92
CA VAL A 307 -12.75 -3.62 -3.86
C VAL A 307 -11.51 -4.36 -3.35
N PHE A 308 -11.21 -4.26 -2.06
CA PHE A 308 -10.05 -4.91 -1.45
C PHE A 308 -10.18 -6.44 -1.38
N GLU A 309 -11.37 -6.95 -1.04
CA GLU A 309 -11.65 -8.39 -1.10
C GLU A 309 -11.55 -8.93 -2.53
N HIS A 310 -12.00 -8.15 -3.51
CA HIS A 310 -11.82 -8.49 -4.92
C HIS A 310 -10.34 -8.50 -5.31
N GLY A 311 -9.55 -7.51 -4.86
CA GLY A 311 -8.10 -7.49 -5.00
C GLY A 311 -7.44 -8.76 -4.45
N THR A 312 -7.85 -9.21 -3.26
CA THR A 312 -7.40 -10.48 -2.66
C THR A 312 -7.72 -11.68 -3.58
N ALA A 313 -8.94 -11.77 -4.11
CA ALA A 313 -9.33 -12.83 -5.03
C ALA A 313 -8.57 -12.79 -6.37
N LYS A 314 -8.10 -11.60 -6.78
CA LYS A 314 -7.33 -11.37 -8.02
C LYS A 314 -5.82 -11.42 -7.81
N GLY A 315 -5.34 -11.78 -6.63
CA GLY A 315 -3.90 -11.94 -6.38
C GLY A 315 -3.16 -10.61 -6.23
N MET A 316 -3.84 -9.56 -5.78
CA MET A 316 -3.28 -8.22 -5.65
C MET A 316 -2.78 -7.94 -4.24
N TYR A 317 -1.55 -7.43 -4.16
CA TYR A 317 -1.00 -6.74 -3.02
C TYR A 317 -1.62 -5.34 -2.94
N LEU A 318 -2.22 -5.03 -1.78
CA LEU A 318 -2.87 -3.76 -1.51
C LEU A 318 -1.89 -2.82 -0.82
N HIS A 319 -1.38 -1.83 -1.53
CA HIS A 319 -0.46 -0.86 -0.95
C HIS A 319 -1.24 0.32 -0.34
N PHE A 320 -1.46 0.29 0.98
CA PHE A 320 -2.14 1.36 1.70
C PHE A 320 -1.17 2.51 1.98
N LYS A 321 -1.16 3.53 1.10
CA LYS A 321 -0.56 4.83 1.43
C LYS A 321 -1.53 5.57 2.36
N MET A 322 -1.20 5.63 3.66
CA MET A 322 -2.17 6.06 4.67
C MET A 322 -2.44 7.57 4.67
N GLN A 323 -1.55 8.38 4.10
CA GLN A 323 -1.64 9.84 4.07
C GLN A 323 -0.61 10.38 3.06
N GLU A 324 -0.63 11.69 2.80
CA GLU A 324 0.31 12.38 1.91
C GLU A 324 1.07 13.48 2.68
N THR A 325 2.09 14.07 2.05
CA THR A 325 2.88 15.15 2.69
C THR A 325 2.01 16.31 3.16
N GLU A 326 0.97 16.64 2.41
CA GLU A 326 0.13 17.80 2.65
C GLU A 326 -0.77 17.65 3.87
N ASN A 327 -0.93 16.44 4.41
CA ASN A 327 -1.81 16.16 5.55
C ASN A 327 -1.21 15.22 6.61
N ASP A 328 0.07 14.90 6.55
CA ASP A 328 0.69 14.02 7.53
C ASP A 328 1.05 14.73 8.85
N ASP A 329 1.49 15.99 8.80
CA ASP A 329 1.78 16.83 9.97
C ASP A 329 1.44 18.33 9.75
N HIS A 330 1.95 19.20 10.62
CA HIS A 330 1.76 20.65 10.52
C HIS A 330 2.73 21.37 9.57
N LYS A 331 3.46 20.66 8.71
CA LYS A 331 4.30 21.25 7.68
C LYS A 331 3.51 21.49 6.41
N ARG A 332 3.88 22.55 5.69
CA ARG A 332 3.43 22.85 4.34
C ARG A 332 4.63 22.63 3.43
N GLY A 333 4.74 21.41 2.90
CA GLY A 333 5.97 20.95 2.25
C GLY A 333 7.15 21.04 3.22
N LYS A 334 8.20 21.79 2.87
CA LYS A 334 9.41 21.93 3.70
C LYS A 334 9.35 23.02 4.79
N SER A 335 8.20 23.69 4.96
CA SER A 335 8.06 24.82 5.90
C SER A 335 7.08 24.51 7.02
N ASP A 336 7.32 25.01 8.23
CA ASP A 336 6.33 24.94 9.31
C ASP A 336 5.06 25.72 8.95
N GLY A 337 3.89 25.17 9.30
CA GLY A 337 2.61 25.80 9.12
C GLY A 337 1.55 25.33 10.12
N THR A 338 0.29 25.65 9.83
CA THR A 338 -0.86 24.99 10.43
C THR A 338 -1.61 24.34 9.27
N VAL A 339 -1.78 23.04 9.36
CA VAL A 339 -2.51 22.21 8.40
C VAL A 339 -3.76 21.70 9.11
N PRO A 340 -4.92 22.35 8.93
CA PRO A 340 -6.16 21.93 9.57
C PRO A 340 -6.53 20.49 9.25
N GLU A 341 -6.14 19.97 8.09
CA GLU A 341 -6.47 18.63 7.61
C GLU A 341 -5.64 17.51 8.26
N CYS A 342 -4.41 17.77 8.70
CA CYS A 342 -3.59 16.70 9.26
C CYS A 342 -4.20 16.08 10.52
N LEU A 343 -3.84 14.84 10.85
CA LEU A 343 -4.31 14.18 12.08
C LEU A 343 -3.37 14.52 13.23
N ASP A 344 -3.90 15.15 14.28
CA ASP A 344 -3.20 15.50 15.53
C ASP A 344 -1.85 16.24 15.33
N GLY A 345 -1.74 17.13 14.34
CA GLY A 345 -0.47 17.81 14.03
C GLY A 345 0.68 16.85 13.66
N GLY A 346 0.36 15.62 13.27
CA GLY A 346 1.32 14.53 13.03
C GLY A 346 1.60 13.63 14.24
N ASN A 347 1.11 13.97 15.43
CA ASN A 347 1.27 13.13 16.61
C ASN A 347 0.38 11.88 16.57
N LEU A 348 0.71 10.87 17.37
CA LEU A 348 -0.19 9.75 17.64
C LEU A 348 -1.24 10.15 18.70
N GLY A 349 -2.08 11.12 18.35
CA GLY A 349 -3.21 11.55 19.17
C GLY A 349 -4.49 10.76 18.88
N PRO A 350 -5.64 11.20 19.42
CA PRO A 350 -6.91 10.50 19.24
C PRO A 350 -7.34 10.32 17.77
N GLN A 351 -7.11 11.32 16.90
CA GLN A 351 -7.53 11.26 15.49
C GLN A 351 -6.74 10.18 14.74
N ARG A 352 -5.41 10.17 14.90
CA ARG A 352 -4.50 9.24 14.25
C ARG A 352 -4.63 7.81 14.78
N LYS A 353 -4.82 7.65 16.09
CA LYS A 353 -5.11 6.33 16.68
C LYS A 353 -6.41 5.77 16.12
N LEU A 354 -7.47 6.57 16.08
CA LEU A 354 -8.74 6.15 15.51
C LEU A 354 -8.61 5.78 14.02
N TYR A 355 -7.86 6.58 13.26
CA TYR A 355 -7.58 6.33 11.86
C TYR A 355 -6.89 4.99 11.60
N CYS A 356 -5.79 4.72 12.29
CA CYS A 356 -5.11 3.44 12.17
C CYS A 356 -6.02 2.28 12.59
N ARG A 357 -6.79 2.46 13.68
CA ARG A 357 -7.68 1.44 14.21
C ARG A 357 -8.81 1.08 13.25
N GLU A 358 -9.50 2.06 12.68
CA GLU A 358 -10.62 1.80 11.76
C GLU A 358 -10.14 1.12 10.48
N LEU A 359 -8.99 1.51 9.93
CA LEU A 359 -8.43 0.82 8.76
C LEU A 359 -8.04 -0.63 9.08
N ILE A 360 -7.38 -0.88 10.22
CA ILE A 360 -6.97 -2.23 10.62
C ILE A 360 -8.20 -3.11 10.92
N ALA A 361 -9.20 -2.59 11.64
CA ALA A 361 -10.42 -3.32 11.98
C ALA A 361 -11.22 -3.76 10.75
N ARG A 362 -11.28 -2.89 9.73
CA ARG A 362 -12.04 -3.14 8.50
C ARG A 362 -11.26 -3.96 7.49
N PHE A 363 -9.96 -3.70 7.32
CA PHE A 363 -9.19 -4.20 6.18
C PHE A 363 -8.00 -5.09 6.52
N GLY A 364 -7.56 -5.15 7.78
CA GLY A 364 -6.41 -5.95 8.19
C GLY A 364 -6.57 -7.46 7.96
N HIS A 365 -7.78 -7.96 7.73
CA HIS A 365 -7.99 -9.37 7.40
C HIS A 365 -7.45 -9.76 6.00
N ASN A 366 -7.28 -8.80 5.07
CA ASN A 366 -6.79 -9.02 3.70
C ASN A 366 -5.39 -9.65 3.68
N LEU A 367 -5.11 -10.47 2.68
CA LEU A 367 -3.98 -11.41 2.75
C LEU A 367 -2.65 -10.84 2.26
N ALA A 368 -2.62 -9.76 1.49
CA ALA A 368 -1.40 -9.15 1.00
C ALA A 368 -1.56 -7.64 1.02
N LEU A 369 -0.91 -6.98 1.98
CA LEU A 369 -0.91 -5.53 2.13
C LEU A 369 0.34 -5.05 2.88
N ASN A 370 0.61 -3.75 2.78
CA ASN A 370 1.39 -3.02 3.78
C ASN A 370 0.52 -1.97 4.48
N TRP A 371 1.04 -1.45 5.58
CA TRP A 371 0.71 -0.14 6.11
C TRP A 371 1.86 0.81 5.77
N ASN A 372 1.69 1.66 4.76
CA ASN A 372 2.64 2.72 4.46
C ASN A 372 2.26 3.97 5.25
N LEU A 373 3.16 4.46 6.12
CA LEU A 373 2.89 5.59 7.02
C LEU A 373 2.48 6.88 6.31
N GLY A 374 2.86 7.04 5.05
CA GLY A 374 2.46 8.18 4.24
C GLY A 374 3.41 8.40 3.08
N GLU A 375 2.89 8.97 1.99
CA GLU A 375 3.70 9.45 0.88
C GLU A 375 4.56 10.63 1.31
N GLU A 376 5.78 10.70 0.75
CA GLU A 376 6.76 11.76 0.99
C GLU A 376 6.92 12.22 2.46
N ASN A 377 6.73 11.29 3.41
CA ASN A 377 6.40 11.56 4.81
C ASN A 377 7.35 12.57 5.49
N THR A 378 6.76 13.65 6.00
CA THR A 378 7.44 14.75 6.66
C THR A 378 7.35 14.71 8.18
N GLN A 379 6.56 13.82 8.77
CA GLN A 379 6.49 13.64 10.22
C GLN A 379 7.88 13.49 10.86
N SER A 380 8.01 13.95 12.10
CA SER A 380 9.24 13.74 12.87
C SER A 380 9.48 12.26 13.17
N HIS A 381 10.73 11.88 13.42
CA HIS A 381 11.10 10.51 13.79
C HIS A 381 10.29 9.98 14.99
N ALA A 382 10.04 10.81 16.01
CA ALA A 382 9.23 10.42 17.17
C ALA A 382 7.76 10.12 16.80
N GLN A 383 7.21 10.88 15.85
CA GLN A 383 5.84 10.68 15.36
C GLN A 383 5.74 9.40 14.51
N GLN A 384 6.73 9.17 13.63
CA GLN A 384 6.84 7.95 12.83
C GLN A 384 6.95 6.71 13.74
N GLN A 385 7.85 6.75 14.72
CA GLN A 385 8.06 5.66 15.68
C GLN A 385 6.78 5.34 16.45
N ALA A 386 6.09 6.37 16.97
CA ALA A 386 4.83 6.17 17.68
C ALA A 386 3.76 5.50 16.80
N MET A 387 3.60 5.94 15.55
CA MET A 387 2.63 5.35 14.62
C MET A 387 3.00 3.90 14.24
N ILE A 388 4.28 3.62 13.99
CA ILE A 388 4.80 2.26 13.76
C ILE A 388 4.47 1.34 14.94
N ASP A 389 4.76 1.79 16.16
CA ASP A 389 4.53 0.98 17.37
C ASP A 389 3.05 0.71 17.61
N TYR A 390 2.19 1.69 17.33
CA TYR A 390 0.74 1.54 17.45
C TYR A 390 0.19 0.53 16.43
N ILE A 391 0.56 0.65 15.16
CA ILE A 391 0.15 -0.29 14.10
C ILE A 391 0.62 -1.70 14.44
N ALA A 392 1.89 -1.87 14.81
CA ALA A 392 2.46 -3.17 15.16
C ALA A 392 1.82 -3.81 16.40
N ALA A 393 1.31 -3.02 17.34
CA ALA A 393 0.59 -3.52 18.51
C ALA A 393 -0.87 -3.89 18.20
N LEU A 394 -1.49 -3.22 17.23
CA LEU A 394 -2.91 -3.34 16.91
C LEU A 394 -3.21 -4.38 15.84
N ASP A 395 -2.34 -4.51 14.83
CA ASP A 395 -2.52 -5.45 13.73
C ASP A 395 -2.15 -6.88 14.14
N ALA A 396 -3.19 -7.68 14.41
CA ALA A 396 -3.08 -9.08 14.85
C ALA A 396 -2.31 -10.00 13.89
N TYR A 397 -2.09 -9.56 12.65
CA TYR A 397 -1.47 -10.36 11.60
C TYR A 397 -0.05 -9.92 11.26
N GLY A 398 0.44 -8.80 11.81
CA GLY A 398 1.80 -8.31 11.62
C GLY A 398 2.14 -8.03 10.15
N HIS A 399 1.29 -7.28 9.44
CA HIS A 399 1.57 -6.90 8.06
C HIS A 399 2.82 -6.04 7.93
N ASN A 400 3.36 -5.97 6.71
CA ASN A 400 4.51 -5.16 6.39
C ASN A 400 4.24 -3.67 6.71
N ILE A 401 5.09 -3.02 7.49
CA ILE A 401 5.02 -1.59 7.78
C ILE A 401 6.15 -0.91 7.01
N VAL A 402 5.79 0.05 6.17
CA VAL A 402 6.74 0.78 5.31
C VAL A 402 6.56 2.29 5.47
N ILE A 403 7.55 3.03 4.98
CA ILE A 403 7.49 4.48 4.88
C ILE A 403 8.02 4.92 3.52
N HIS A 404 7.39 5.95 2.95
CA HIS A 404 7.81 6.61 1.73
C HIS A 404 8.37 8.00 2.04
N THR A 405 9.32 8.50 1.25
CA THR A 405 10.07 9.73 1.56
C THR A 405 10.32 10.55 0.31
N TYR A 406 10.44 11.86 0.46
CA TYR A 406 11.10 12.69 -0.55
C TYR A 406 12.45 12.10 -0.98
N PRO A 407 12.84 12.23 -2.26
CA PRO A 407 14.10 11.66 -2.78
C PRO A 407 15.34 12.10 -2.00
N GLY A 408 15.37 13.36 -1.58
CA GLY A 408 16.49 13.95 -0.84
C GLY A 408 16.52 13.64 0.66
N ASP A 409 15.46 13.05 1.21
CA ASP A 409 15.30 12.88 2.66
C ASP A 409 15.44 11.40 3.10
N GLN A 410 15.69 10.47 2.17
CA GLN A 410 15.82 9.03 2.48
C GLN A 410 16.75 8.76 3.68
N ALA A 411 17.96 9.33 3.68
CA ALA A 411 18.93 9.16 4.78
C ALA A 411 18.38 9.66 6.13
N LYS A 412 17.80 10.87 6.11
CA LYS A 412 17.25 11.55 7.28
C LYS A 412 16.09 10.78 7.90
N VAL A 413 15.26 10.11 7.09
CA VAL A 413 14.09 9.38 7.57
C VAL A 413 14.42 7.92 7.90
N TYR A 414 15.15 7.23 7.03
CA TYR A 414 15.37 5.79 7.16
C TYR A 414 16.50 5.43 8.13
N GLU A 415 17.63 6.16 8.16
CA GLU A 415 18.77 5.78 9.03
C GLU A 415 18.39 5.69 10.52
N PRO A 416 17.58 6.62 11.08
CA PRO A 416 17.13 6.51 12.47
C PRO A 416 16.24 5.30 12.78
N LEU A 417 15.67 4.64 11.76
CA LEU A 417 14.70 3.55 11.90
C LEU A 417 15.32 2.15 11.71
N LEU A 418 16.59 2.07 11.30
CA LEU A 418 17.30 0.82 11.00
C LEU A 418 17.44 -0.13 12.21
N GLY A 419 17.51 -1.43 11.93
CA GLY A 419 17.74 -2.45 12.95
C GLY A 419 16.62 -2.50 13.99
N ASP A 420 17.00 -2.65 15.26
CA ASP A 420 16.08 -2.69 16.40
C ASP A 420 15.59 -1.31 16.85
N ALA A 421 16.00 -0.22 16.18
CA ALA A 421 15.55 1.13 16.51
C ALA A 421 14.04 1.31 16.29
N SER A 422 13.44 0.53 15.38
CA SER A 422 12.01 0.58 15.09
C SER A 422 11.42 -0.78 14.72
N LYS A 423 10.09 -0.86 14.74
CA LYS A 423 9.36 -2.03 14.20
C LYS A 423 9.11 -1.94 12.69
N LEU A 424 9.70 -0.97 11.98
CA LEU A 424 9.61 -0.87 10.53
C LEU A 424 10.16 -2.14 9.87
N THR A 425 9.48 -2.67 8.85
CA THR A 425 9.85 -3.92 8.19
C THR A 425 10.23 -3.73 6.72
N GLY A 426 10.06 -2.53 6.16
CA GLY A 426 10.36 -2.24 4.78
C GLY A 426 10.36 -0.75 4.47
N VAL A 427 10.67 -0.41 3.23
CA VAL A 427 10.63 0.94 2.69
C VAL A 427 9.97 0.96 1.31
N SER A 428 9.36 2.10 1.00
CA SER A 428 8.75 2.41 -0.28
C SER A 428 9.57 3.53 -0.92
N LEU A 429 10.45 3.19 -1.86
CA LEU A 429 11.45 4.11 -2.38
C LEU A 429 10.92 5.02 -3.50
N GLN A 430 11.39 6.26 -3.48
CA GLN A 430 11.25 7.28 -4.51
C GLN A 430 12.62 7.88 -4.85
N ASN A 431 12.82 8.32 -6.10
CA ASN A 431 14.03 9.07 -6.49
C ASN A 431 13.70 10.31 -7.34
N SER A 432 14.73 10.92 -7.94
CA SER A 432 14.59 12.05 -8.87
C SER A 432 15.03 11.70 -10.30
N GLY A 433 15.05 10.41 -10.63
CA GLY A 433 15.38 9.92 -11.96
C GLY A 433 15.55 8.41 -11.99
N ILE A 434 14.97 7.77 -13.00
CA ILE A 434 14.93 6.30 -13.14
C ILE A 434 16.32 5.64 -13.10
N ALA A 435 17.37 6.36 -13.52
CA ALA A 435 18.74 5.87 -13.53
C ALA A 435 19.35 5.64 -12.13
N ALA A 436 18.76 6.20 -11.07
CA ALA A 436 19.23 6.04 -9.69
C ALA A 436 18.64 4.80 -9.00
N THR A 437 17.61 4.19 -9.59
CA THR A 437 16.78 3.15 -8.97
C THR A 437 17.58 1.96 -8.46
N HIS A 438 18.49 1.41 -9.26
CA HIS A 438 19.33 0.28 -8.87
C HIS A 438 20.20 0.60 -7.65
N ARG A 439 20.99 1.67 -7.73
CA ARG A 439 21.91 2.09 -6.65
C ARG A 439 21.15 2.43 -5.36
N ASP A 440 20.03 3.13 -5.45
CA ASP A 440 19.26 3.53 -4.27
C ASP A 440 18.58 2.31 -3.61
N THR A 441 18.13 1.32 -4.40
CA THR A 441 17.66 0.02 -3.88
C THR A 441 18.78 -0.70 -3.14
N LEU A 442 19.93 -0.84 -3.79
CA LEU A 442 21.11 -1.53 -3.25
C LEU A 442 21.55 -0.93 -1.91
N ARG A 443 21.55 0.41 -1.82
CA ARG A 443 21.86 1.13 -0.58
C ARG A 443 21.01 0.65 0.59
N TRP A 444 19.70 0.59 0.44
CA TRP A 444 18.78 0.27 1.54
C TRP A 444 18.67 -1.22 1.82
N VAL A 445 18.85 -2.06 0.80
CA VAL A 445 19.03 -3.50 0.99
C VAL A 445 20.25 -3.78 1.87
N ASN A 446 21.39 -3.16 1.56
CA ASN A 446 22.62 -3.35 2.34
C ASN A 446 22.51 -2.71 3.73
N ALA A 447 22.09 -1.45 3.83
CA ALA A 447 22.03 -0.75 5.10
C ALA A 447 21.12 -1.44 6.13
N SER A 448 19.97 -1.97 5.71
CA SER A 448 19.06 -2.72 6.60
C SER A 448 19.63 -4.08 7.01
N THR A 449 20.28 -4.78 6.08
CA THR A 449 20.95 -6.06 6.35
C THR A 449 22.11 -5.87 7.33
N ASP A 450 22.96 -4.87 7.11
CA ASP A 450 24.09 -4.52 7.98
C ASP A 450 23.65 -4.10 9.39
N ALA A 451 22.46 -3.48 9.50
CA ALA A 451 21.84 -3.14 10.77
C ALA A 451 21.23 -4.35 11.52
N GLY A 452 21.30 -5.56 10.94
CA GLY A 452 20.82 -6.80 11.56
C GLY A 452 19.32 -7.08 11.40
N LYS A 453 18.61 -6.25 10.63
CA LYS A 453 17.18 -6.42 10.34
C LYS A 453 16.91 -6.12 8.86
N PRO A 454 17.08 -7.10 7.96
CA PRO A 454 16.85 -6.92 6.54
C PRO A 454 15.44 -6.40 6.27
N TRP A 455 15.34 -5.35 5.46
CA TRP A 455 14.06 -4.74 5.10
C TRP A 455 13.52 -5.28 3.78
N VAL A 456 12.19 -5.27 3.65
CA VAL A 456 11.52 -5.41 2.35
C VAL A 456 11.62 -4.06 1.62
N VAL A 457 12.54 -3.98 0.66
CA VAL A 457 12.83 -2.73 -0.07
C VAL A 457 12.10 -2.75 -1.42
N ALA A 458 11.06 -1.94 -1.59
CA ALA A 458 10.36 -1.78 -2.86
C ALA A 458 10.64 -0.41 -3.50
N PHE A 459 10.50 -0.33 -4.82
CA PHE A 459 10.62 0.94 -5.56
C PHE A 459 9.29 1.34 -6.17
N ASP A 460 8.61 2.29 -5.53
CA ASP A 460 7.19 2.54 -5.80
C ASP A 460 6.98 3.84 -6.58
N GLU A 461 7.98 4.73 -6.57
CA GLU A 461 7.90 6.00 -7.30
C GLU A 461 9.25 6.34 -7.96
N SER A 462 9.62 5.60 -9.01
CA SER A 462 10.81 5.92 -9.79
C SER A 462 10.55 7.07 -10.76
N GLY A 463 11.51 7.99 -10.87
CA GLY A 463 11.46 9.10 -11.82
C GLY A 463 11.49 10.46 -11.12
N THR A 464 10.78 11.43 -11.68
CA THR A 464 10.58 12.77 -11.12
C THR A 464 9.08 13.01 -11.01
N ALA A 465 8.65 14.02 -10.24
CA ALA A 465 7.25 14.46 -10.23
C ALA A 465 6.68 14.75 -11.64
N ALA A 466 7.53 15.13 -12.60
CA ALA A 466 7.10 15.36 -13.98
C ALA A 466 6.94 14.06 -14.78
N HIS A 467 7.82 13.08 -14.54
CA HIS A 467 8.02 11.91 -15.38
C HIS A 467 8.30 10.68 -14.52
N GLY A 468 7.40 9.71 -14.56
CA GLY A 468 7.58 8.34 -14.08
C GLY A 468 7.38 7.36 -15.24
N GLN A 469 6.66 6.26 -15.04
CA GLN A 469 6.29 5.37 -16.14
C GLN A 469 5.49 6.12 -17.23
N CYS A 470 6.11 6.26 -18.39
CA CYS A 470 5.52 6.93 -19.53
C CYS A 470 4.42 6.07 -20.18
N PRO A 471 3.45 6.70 -20.89
CA PRO A 471 2.50 5.97 -21.70
C PRO A 471 3.17 5.15 -22.80
N ASP A 472 2.46 4.14 -23.30
CA ASP A 472 2.87 3.41 -24.49
C ASP A 472 2.87 4.32 -25.73
N ILE A 473 3.85 4.15 -26.60
CA ILE A 473 3.91 4.89 -27.87
C ILE A 473 2.64 4.61 -28.69
N GLY A 474 1.97 5.69 -29.11
CA GLY A 474 0.71 5.67 -29.84
C GLY A 474 -0.55 5.80 -28.96
N TYR A 475 -0.46 5.59 -27.63
CA TYR A 475 -1.60 5.78 -26.75
C TYR A 475 -2.06 7.24 -26.78
N GLN A 476 -3.27 7.48 -27.28
CA GLN A 476 -3.83 8.82 -27.49
C GLN A 476 -2.87 9.78 -28.24
N GLY A 477 -2.06 9.24 -29.16
CA GLY A 477 -1.10 10.02 -29.94
C GLY A 477 0.20 10.38 -29.21
N TYR A 478 0.46 9.80 -28.04
CA TYR A 478 1.75 9.93 -27.36
C TYR A 478 2.89 9.42 -28.25
N ASP A 479 3.89 10.26 -28.53
CA ASP A 479 4.98 9.99 -29.46
C ASP A 479 6.37 9.96 -28.79
N GLY A 480 6.39 9.95 -27.45
CA GLY A 480 7.60 10.07 -26.64
C GLY A 480 7.83 11.46 -26.04
N HIS A 481 7.05 12.48 -26.44
CA HIS A 481 7.10 13.80 -25.84
C HIS A 481 6.05 13.99 -24.75
N ASP A 482 6.43 14.67 -23.66
CA ASP A 482 5.47 15.12 -22.66
C ASP A 482 4.58 16.27 -23.16
N ARG A 483 3.63 16.72 -22.33
CA ARG A 483 2.70 17.81 -22.70
C ARG A 483 3.37 19.17 -23.00
N THR A 484 4.66 19.33 -22.71
CA THR A 484 5.44 20.54 -23.04
C THR A 484 6.22 20.40 -24.34
N GLY A 485 6.17 19.23 -24.98
CA GLY A 485 6.96 18.91 -26.18
C GLY A 485 8.39 18.48 -25.86
N LYS A 486 8.70 18.10 -24.61
CA LYS A 486 10.02 17.61 -24.22
C LYS A 486 10.06 16.09 -24.41
N MET A 487 11.08 15.58 -25.12
CA MET A 487 11.35 14.14 -25.17
C MET A 487 11.61 13.59 -23.78
N THR A 488 10.96 12.47 -23.46
CA THR A 488 11.17 11.74 -22.22
C THR A 488 11.78 10.38 -22.51
N TYR A 489 12.18 9.67 -21.46
CA TYR A 489 12.59 8.28 -21.60
C TYR A 489 11.41 7.38 -22.03
N THR A 490 11.76 6.20 -22.53
CA THR A 490 10.85 5.21 -23.13
C THR A 490 10.45 4.12 -22.14
N PRO A 491 9.38 3.34 -22.42
CA PRO A 491 9.04 2.18 -21.59
C PRO A 491 10.17 1.15 -21.49
N ASN A 492 11.06 1.09 -22.50
CA ASN A 492 12.25 0.23 -22.48
C ASN A 492 13.27 0.69 -21.43
N GLU A 493 13.54 1.99 -21.35
CA GLU A 493 14.46 2.53 -20.34
C GLU A 493 13.91 2.32 -18.92
N VAL A 494 12.59 2.47 -18.71
CA VAL A 494 11.97 2.17 -17.41
C VAL A 494 12.08 0.67 -17.08
N ARG A 495 11.82 -0.23 -18.04
CA ARG A 495 12.04 -1.68 -17.83
C ARG A 495 13.48 -1.97 -17.41
N GLN A 496 14.47 -1.37 -18.07
CA GLN A 496 15.89 -1.63 -17.83
C GLN A 496 16.37 -1.05 -16.49
N GLN A 497 16.07 0.22 -16.22
CA GLN A 497 16.65 0.98 -15.11
C GLN A 497 15.80 0.88 -13.83
N THR A 498 14.48 0.77 -13.95
CA THR A 498 13.57 0.65 -12.80
C THR A 498 13.25 -0.80 -12.50
N LEU A 499 12.60 -1.54 -13.41
CA LEU A 499 12.13 -2.89 -13.12
C LEU A 499 13.30 -3.85 -12.86
N TRP A 500 14.17 -4.06 -13.86
CA TRP A 500 15.33 -4.93 -13.68
C TRP A 500 16.37 -4.32 -12.74
N GLY A 501 16.56 -3.00 -12.74
CA GLY A 501 17.44 -2.34 -11.77
C GLY A 501 17.07 -2.65 -10.32
N THR A 502 15.79 -2.58 -9.96
CA THR A 502 15.31 -2.91 -8.61
C THR A 502 15.47 -4.40 -8.29
N LEU A 503 15.03 -5.28 -9.18
CA LEU A 503 15.08 -6.73 -8.96
C LEU A 503 16.52 -7.23 -8.81
N MET A 504 17.44 -6.72 -9.64
CA MET A 504 18.84 -7.11 -9.61
C MET A 504 19.62 -6.48 -8.45
N ALA A 505 19.12 -5.41 -7.83
CA ALA A 505 19.64 -4.85 -6.59
C ALA A 505 19.14 -5.56 -5.32
N GLY A 506 18.40 -6.68 -5.46
CA GLY A 506 17.84 -7.41 -4.32
C GLY A 506 16.55 -6.77 -3.75
N GLY A 507 15.90 -5.88 -4.51
CA GLY A 507 14.63 -5.28 -4.12
C GLY A 507 13.44 -6.23 -4.28
N ALA A 508 12.37 -5.97 -3.53
CA ALA A 508 11.12 -6.74 -3.48
C ALA A 508 10.17 -6.49 -4.66
N GLY A 509 10.53 -5.57 -5.57
CA GLY A 509 9.78 -5.27 -6.78
C GLY A 509 9.38 -3.79 -6.89
N VAL A 510 8.45 -3.49 -7.80
CA VAL A 510 8.14 -2.12 -8.20
C VAL A 510 6.64 -1.84 -8.25
N GLU A 511 6.27 -0.58 -8.07
CA GLU A 511 4.99 -0.03 -8.56
C GLU A 511 5.29 1.19 -9.43
N TYR A 512 4.43 1.46 -10.42
CA TYR A 512 4.66 2.52 -11.39
C TYR A 512 3.83 3.77 -11.12
N TYR A 513 4.53 4.84 -10.77
CA TYR A 513 4.03 6.20 -10.71
C TYR A 513 3.90 6.84 -12.10
N PHE A 514 2.86 7.66 -12.30
CA PHE A 514 2.60 8.36 -13.55
C PHE A 514 2.79 9.88 -13.41
N GLY A 515 3.96 10.37 -13.83
CA GLY A 515 4.33 11.78 -13.72
C GLY A 515 3.32 12.78 -14.31
N TYR A 516 3.24 13.95 -13.67
CA TYR A 516 2.25 15.01 -13.95
C TYR A 516 2.28 15.61 -15.36
N GLN A 517 3.34 15.37 -16.14
CA GLN A 517 3.45 15.85 -17.52
C GLN A 517 2.91 14.86 -18.56
N TYR A 518 2.48 13.66 -18.13
CA TYR A 518 1.85 12.67 -18.99
C TYR A 518 0.32 12.76 -19.00
N VAL A 519 -0.28 12.19 -20.05
CA VAL A 519 -1.69 11.79 -20.02
C VAL A 519 -1.87 10.64 -19.04
N GLU A 520 -3.08 10.51 -18.50
CA GLU A 520 -3.40 9.49 -17.48
C GLU A 520 -2.36 9.54 -16.34
N ASN A 521 -2.11 10.73 -15.80
CA ASN A 521 -1.13 10.93 -14.72
C ASN A 521 -1.70 10.51 -13.36
N ASP A 522 -0.87 10.62 -12.34
CA ASP A 522 -1.13 10.15 -10.99
C ASP A 522 -2.38 10.72 -10.32
N LEU A 523 -2.84 11.91 -10.73
CA LEU A 523 -4.09 12.46 -10.22
C LEU A 523 -5.30 12.05 -11.06
N ILE A 524 -5.17 12.02 -12.38
CA ILE A 524 -6.34 11.96 -13.29
C ILE A 524 -6.46 10.66 -14.09
N CYS A 525 -5.61 9.65 -13.84
CA CYS A 525 -5.70 8.37 -14.55
C CYS A 525 -7.08 7.72 -14.36
N GLU A 526 -7.65 7.26 -15.48
CA GLU A 526 -8.90 6.55 -15.68
C GLU A 526 -8.71 5.26 -16.52
N ASP A 527 -7.62 5.16 -17.30
CA ASP A 527 -7.28 3.97 -18.11
C ASP A 527 -5.83 3.49 -17.91
N TRP A 528 -5.67 2.36 -17.22
CA TRP A 528 -4.38 1.68 -17.08
C TRP A 528 -3.87 1.09 -18.40
N ARG A 529 -4.68 1.01 -19.46
CA ARG A 529 -4.19 0.63 -20.81
C ARG A 529 -3.25 1.63 -21.44
N SER A 530 -3.16 2.82 -20.86
CA SER A 530 -2.14 3.77 -21.26
C SER A 530 -0.72 3.23 -21.12
N ARG A 531 -0.51 2.18 -20.32
CA ARG A 531 0.79 1.51 -20.06
C ARG A 531 0.70 -0.01 -20.32
N ASP A 532 -0.14 -0.46 -21.26
CA ASP A 532 -0.42 -1.89 -21.51
C ASP A 532 0.84 -2.75 -21.70
N GLN A 533 1.81 -2.26 -22.47
CA GLN A 533 3.08 -2.94 -22.72
C GLN A 533 3.95 -3.02 -21.45
N SER A 534 3.91 -1.98 -20.61
CA SER A 534 4.70 -1.95 -19.37
C SER A 534 4.23 -3.02 -18.39
N TRP A 535 2.93 -3.33 -18.37
CA TRP A 535 2.38 -4.44 -17.59
C TRP A 535 2.84 -5.81 -18.10
N ASP A 536 3.06 -5.97 -19.42
CA ASP A 536 3.66 -7.19 -19.95
C ASP A 536 5.10 -7.38 -19.48
N TYR A 537 5.89 -6.30 -19.38
CA TYR A 537 7.25 -6.37 -18.82
C TYR A 537 7.23 -6.79 -17.35
N CYS A 538 6.32 -6.23 -16.56
CA CYS A 538 6.09 -6.64 -15.18
C CYS A 538 5.78 -8.14 -15.08
N ARG A 539 4.82 -8.62 -15.87
CA ARG A 539 4.46 -10.03 -15.93
C ARG A 539 5.67 -10.89 -16.31
N ILE A 540 6.37 -10.58 -17.40
CA ILE A 540 7.54 -11.33 -17.88
C ILE A 540 8.57 -11.51 -16.76
N ALA A 541 8.88 -10.44 -16.00
CA ALA A 541 9.81 -10.53 -14.88
C ALA A 541 9.28 -11.47 -13.77
N LEU A 542 8.03 -11.29 -13.33
CA LEU A 542 7.43 -12.13 -12.29
C LEU A 542 7.37 -13.62 -12.71
N GLU A 543 7.00 -13.90 -13.95
CA GLU A 543 6.94 -15.25 -14.52
C GLU A 543 8.34 -15.86 -14.63
N PHE A 544 9.36 -15.09 -15.00
CA PHE A 544 10.73 -15.58 -15.05
C PHE A 544 11.20 -16.13 -13.70
N PHE A 545 11.04 -15.35 -12.60
CA PHE A 545 11.44 -15.81 -11.28
C PHE A 545 10.64 -17.03 -10.82
N ARG A 546 9.32 -17.01 -11.03
CA ARG A 546 8.39 -18.07 -10.63
C ARG A 546 8.63 -19.38 -11.39
N ASP A 547 8.63 -19.34 -12.72
CA ASP A 547 8.59 -20.52 -13.57
C ASP A 547 9.96 -21.21 -13.68
N ASN A 548 11.04 -20.48 -13.36
CA ASN A 548 12.40 -21.03 -13.28
C ASN A 548 12.82 -21.39 -11.85
N ASN A 549 11.89 -21.37 -10.87
CA ASN A 549 12.15 -21.68 -9.47
C ASN A 549 13.41 -20.99 -8.94
N ILE A 550 13.49 -19.67 -9.12
CA ILE A 550 14.63 -18.87 -8.62
C ILE A 550 14.44 -18.67 -7.11
N PRO A 551 15.40 -19.10 -6.26
CA PRO A 551 15.32 -18.92 -4.81
C PRO A 551 15.71 -17.48 -4.44
N ILE A 552 14.89 -16.49 -4.80
CA ILE A 552 15.22 -15.05 -4.74
C ILE A 552 15.81 -14.60 -3.39
N GLN A 553 15.31 -15.17 -2.29
CA GLN A 553 15.76 -14.89 -0.94
C GLN A 553 17.22 -15.29 -0.64
N GLU A 554 17.81 -16.14 -1.48
CA GLU A 554 19.19 -16.63 -1.33
C GLU A 554 20.18 -15.94 -2.29
N LEU A 555 19.72 -15.07 -3.19
CA LEU A 555 20.61 -14.33 -4.08
C LEU A 555 20.95 -12.95 -3.51
N GLU A 556 22.21 -12.58 -3.61
CA GLU A 556 22.75 -11.28 -3.20
C GLU A 556 23.16 -10.45 -4.42
N PRO A 557 23.02 -9.10 -4.38
CA PRO A 557 23.61 -8.23 -5.39
C PRO A 557 25.12 -8.43 -5.45
N ALA A 558 25.67 -8.55 -6.65
CA ALA A 558 27.06 -8.94 -6.89
C ALA A 558 27.64 -8.32 -8.17
N ASP A 559 27.34 -7.05 -8.43
CA ASP A 559 27.71 -6.33 -9.67
C ASP A 559 29.22 -6.31 -9.95
N GLU A 560 30.04 -6.41 -8.90
CA GLU A 560 31.48 -6.55 -9.01
C GLU A 560 31.90 -7.79 -9.81
N LEU A 561 31.11 -8.88 -9.77
CA LEU A 561 31.38 -10.10 -10.53
C LEU A 561 31.25 -9.90 -12.04
N VAL A 562 30.52 -8.88 -12.47
CA VAL A 562 30.42 -8.52 -13.89
C VAL A 562 31.23 -7.27 -14.21
N GLY A 563 32.06 -6.79 -13.28
CA GLY A 563 32.90 -5.61 -13.47
C GLY A 563 32.10 -4.30 -13.50
N ASN A 564 30.98 -4.21 -12.77
CA ASN A 564 30.22 -2.97 -12.57
C ASN A 564 30.31 -2.51 -11.09
N SER A 565 31.52 -2.23 -10.61
CA SER A 565 31.72 -1.74 -9.23
C SER A 565 31.18 -0.32 -8.98
N ASP A 566 30.85 0.42 -10.04
CA ASP A 566 30.23 1.75 -9.94
C ASP A 566 28.70 1.66 -9.82
N HIS A 567 28.12 0.46 -9.92
CA HIS A 567 26.68 0.19 -9.88
C HIS A 567 25.89 1.03 -10.90
N ASP A 568 26.44 1.21 -12.10
CA ASP A 568 25.77 1.91 -13.19
C ASP A 568 24.72 1.02 -13.89
N ASN A 569 23.97 1.58 -14.84
CA ASN A 569 22.88 0.87 -15.51
C ASN A 569 23.31 0.03 -16.73
N SER A 570 24.62 -0.21 -16.95
CA SER A 570 25.11 -0.96 -18.10
C SER A 570 24.85 -2.47 -17.97
N LYS A 571 24.98 -3.00 -16.75
CA LYS A 571 24.79 -4.41 -16.41
C LYS A 571 24.63 -4.59 -14.91
N TYR A 572 23.90 -5.62 -14.49
CA TYR A 572 23.73 -5.97 -13.08
C TYR A 572 23.99 -7.45 -12.84
N CYS A 573 24.32 -7.81 -11.62
CA CYS A 573 24.47 -9.19 -11.21
C CYS A 573 23.77 -9.46 -9.89
N LEU A 574 22.96 -10.52 -9.87
CA LEU A 574 22.32 -11.07 -8.68
C LEU A 574 22.72 -12.53 -8.58
N ALA A 575 23.35 -12.94 -7.47
CA ALA A 575 24.04 -14.22 -7.40
C ALA A 575 23.83 -14.95 -6.08
N LYS A 576 23.71 -16.26 -6.17
CA LYS A 576 24.07 -17.21 -5.10
C LYS A 576 25.41 -17.85 -5.51
N PRO A 577 26.55 -17.33 -5.02
CA PRO A 577 27.87 -17.74 -5.49
C PRO A 577 28.06 -19.27 -5.44
N GLY A 578 28.49 -19.85 -6.56
CA GLY A 578 28.69 -21.30 -6.71
C GLY A 578 27.48 -22.10 -7.17
N GLU A 579 26.31 -21.49 -7.29
CA GLU A 579 25.07 -22.19 -7.65
C GLU A 579 24.29 -21.51 -8.76
N LEU A 580 24.03 -20.21 -8.65
CA LEU A 580 23.14 -19.47 -9.55
C LEU A 580 23.62 -18.04 -9.71
N TYR A 581 23.73 -17.57 -10.96
CA TYR A 581 24.01 -16.17 -11.28
C TYR A 581 23.01 -15.69 -12.30
N LEU A 582 22.46 -14.51 -12.05
CA LEU A 582 21.63 -13.75 -12.98
C LEU A 582 22.45 -12.54 -13.41
N VAL A 583 22.74 -12.42 -14.70
CA VAL A 583 23.53 -11.32 -15.27
C VAL A 583 22.65 -10.58 -16.26
N TYR A 584 22.22 -9.38 -15.88
CA TYR A 584 21.45 -8.50 -16.74
C TYR A 584 22.39 -7.58 -17.49
N VAL A 585 22.19 -7.37 -18.79
CA VAL A 585 23.00 -6.47 -19.62
C VAL A 585 22.06 -5.60 -20.45
N ALA A 586 22.21 -4.29 -20.35
CA ALA A 586 21.32 -3.36 -21.04
C ALA A 586 21.63 -3.23 -22.54
N HIS A 587 22.89 -2.98 -22.89
CA HIS A 587 23.32 -2.72 -24.28
C HIS A 587 24.79 -3.15 -24.52
N ALA A 588 25.02 -4.41 -24.86
CA ALA A 588 26.34 -4.91 -25.30
C ALA A 588 26.21 -6.24 -26.06
N ALA A 589 27.11 -6.50 -27.02
CA ALA A 589 27.17 -7.80 -27.69
C ALA A 589 27.75 -8.92 -26.78
N SER A 590 28.46 -8.54 -25.73
CA SER A 590 29.03 -9.46 -24.75
C SER A 590 29.33 -8.78 -23.42
N THR A 591 29.39 -9.55 -22.34
CA THR A 591 29.95 -9.13 -21.04
C THR A 591 30.81 -10.25 -20.46
N THR A 592 31.68 -9.93 -19.51
CA THR A 592 32.38 -10.92 -18.69
C THR A 592 31.61 -11.19 -17.40
N VAL A 593 31.80 -12.39 -16.85
CA VAL A 593 31.42 -12.75 -15.47
C VAL A 593 32.58 -13.49 -14.81
N ASP A 594 32.91 -13.09 -13.58
CA ASP A 594 33.93 -13.73 -12.76
C ASP A 594 33.34 -14.94 -12.03
N LEU A 595 33.72 -16.14 -12.49
CA LEU A 595 33.39 -17.43 -11.88
C LEU A 595 34.63 -18.09 -11.29
N SER A 596 35.68 -17.32 -10.95
CA SER A 596 36.97 -17.85 -10.49
C SER A 596 36.91 -18.64 -9.19
N GLY A 597 35.92 -18.40 -8.33
CA GLY A 597 35.73 -19.14 -7.08
C GLY A 597 35.27 -20.60 -7.30
N PRO A 598 34.10 -20.84 -7.91
CA PRO A 598 33.54 -22.19 -8.04
C PRO A 598 34.03 -22.90 -9.31
N THR A 599 34.43 -24.18 -9.21
CA THR A 599 35.05 -24.94 -10.32
C THR A 599 34.09 -25.82 -11.13
N HIS A 600 32.79 -25.74 -10.87
CA HIS A 600 31.78 -26.54 -11.58
C HIS A 600 31.36 -25.90 -12.91
N ASP A 601 30.84 -26.71 -13.82
CA ASP A 601 30.24 -26.23 -15.06
C ASP A 601 28.85 -25.61 -14.79
N TYR A 602 28.45 -24.65 -15.62
CA TYR A 602 27.15 -23.97 -15.56
C TYR A 602 26.39 -24.12 -16.86
N GLN A 603 25.11 -24.49 -16.78
CA GLN A 603 24.16 -24.35 -17.87
C GLN A 603 23.79 -22.87 -18.03
N VAL A 604 23.99 -22.36 -19.25
CA VAL A 604 23.60 -21.00 -19.63
C VAL A 604 22.24 -21.01 -20.30
N SER A 605 21.37 -20.09 -19.87
CA SER A 605 20.13 -19.72 -20.56
C SER A 605 20.05 -18.20 -20.71
N VAL A 606 19.45 -17.71 -21.78
CA VAL A 606 19.32 -16.27 -22.07
C VAL A 606 17.84 -15.93 -22.21
N LEU A 607 17.35 -15.04 -21.35
CA LEU A 607 16.01 -14.49 -21.38
C LEU A 607 15.99 -13.20 -22.20
N ASN A 608 15.02 -13.09 -23.09
CA ASN A 608 14.60 -11.83 -23.70
C ASN A 608 13.58 -11.13 -22.77
N PRO A 609 13.94 -10.07 -22.04
CA PRO A 609 13.04 -9.39 -21.10
C PRO A 609 11.88 -8.64 -21.78
N ARG A 610 11.89 -8.50 -23.12
CA ARG A 610 10.84 -7.83 -23.89
C ARG A 610 9.67 -8.75 -24.24
N ASN A 611 9.92 -10.05 -24.39
CA ASN A 611 8.90 -11.02 -24.81
C ASN A 611 8.83 -12.29 -23.95
N GLY A 612 9.76 -12.50 -23.01
CA GLY A 612 9.78 -13.64 -22.09
C GLY A 612 10.40 -14.92 -22.66
N GLU A 613 10.94 -14.91 -23.88
CA GLU A 613 11.57 -16.10 -24.46
C GLU A 613 12.88 -16.45 -23.73
N LEU A 614 12.97 -17.67 -23.21
CA LEU A 614 14.16 -18.21 -22.57
C LEU A 614 14.82 -19.27 -23.46
N GLN A 615 16.05 -19.02 -23.89
CA GLN A 615 16.80 -19.90 -24.78
C GLN A 615 17.97 -20.55 -24.03
N LYS A 616 18.01 -21.89 -24.00
CA LYS A 616 19.20 -22.62 -23.53
C LYS A 616 20.28 -22.52 -24.60
N THR A 617 21.48 -22.10 -24.22
CA THR A 617 22.55 -21.82 -25.19
C THR A 617 23.66 -22.85 -25.12
N ARG A 618 24.42 -22.85 -24.03
CA ARG A 618 25.64 -23.67 -23.88
C ARG A 618 25.94 -23.99 -22.42
N THR A 619 26.92 -24.84 -22.21
CA THR A 619 27.56 -25.04 -20.91
C THR A 619 28.88 -24.27 -20.90
N ILE A 620 29.21 -23.62 -19.78
CA ILE A 620 30.50 -22.96 -19.59
C ILE A 620 31.18 -23.45 -18.31
N PRO A 621 32.52 -23.57 -18.31
CA PRO A 621 33.28 -23.94 -17.13
C PRO A 621 33.35 -22.81 -16.09
N GLY A 622 33.24 -23.16 -14.81
CA GLY A 622 33.66 -22.30 -13.70
C GLY A 622 35.18 -22.27 -13.51
N GLY A 623 35.65 -21.64 -12.43
CA GLY A 623 37.06 -21.53 -12.05
C GLY A 623 37.83 -20.46 -12.83
N GLN A 624 37.15 -19.65 -13.62
CA GLN A 624 37.74 -18.59 -14.42
C GLN A 624 36.75 -17.45 -14.71
N ILE A 625 37.27 -16.35 -15.26
CA ILE A 625 36.44 -15.32 -15.88
C ILE A 625 35.98 -15.84 -17.24
N VAL A 626 34.69 -15.69 -17.54
CA VAL A 626 34.10 -16.19 -18.79
C VAL A 626 33.37 -15.08 -19.55
N ASP A 627 33.49 -15.10 -20.88
CA ASP A 627 32.71 -14.26 -21.79
C ASP A 627 31.29 -14.82 -21.99
N LEU A 628 30.30 -13.98 -21.75
CA LEU A 628 28.90 -14.21 -22.08
C LEU A 628 28.60 -13.47 -23.38
N VAL A 629 28.27 -14.22 -24.44
CA VAL A 629 27.88 -13.65 -25.73
C VAL A 629 26.36 -13.47 -25.74
N LEU A 630 25.92 -12.29 -26.14
CA LEU A 630 24.52 -11.90 -26.20
C LEU A 630 24.01 -11.91 -27.66
N PRO A 631 22.71 -12.07 -27.90
CA PRO A 631 22.17 -12.15 -29.25
C PRO A 631 22.42 -10.90 -30.11
N ASP A 632 22.42 -9.71 -29.51
CA ASP A 632 22.70 -8.43 -30.16
C ASP A 632 23.20 -7.39 -29.14
N ALA A 633 23.64 -6.22 -29.61
CA ALA A 633 24.17 -5.15 -28.75
C ALA A 633 23.15 -4.08 -28.41
N GLU A 634 22.08 -3.99 -29.19
CA GLU A 634 21.09 -2.93 -29.18
C GLU A 634 20.01 -3.17 -28.11
N ASN A 635 19.79 -4.42 -27.71
CA ASN A 635 18.74 -4.79 -26.77
C ASN A 635 19.28 -5.35 -25.44
N ASP A 636 18.40 -5.34 -24.45
CA ASP A 636 18.67 -5.87 -23.11
C ASP A 636 18.53 -7.40 -23.04
N TRP A 637 19.34 -8.05 -22.22
CA TRP A 637 19.32 -9.50 -22.06
C TRP A 637 19.61 -9.90 -20.62
N LEU A 638 18.94 -10.95 -20.14
CA LEU A 638 19.25 -11.55 -18.85
C LEU A 638 19.82 -12.95 -19.06
N VAL A 639 21.07 -13.16 -18.64
CA VAL A 639 21.73 -14.46 -18.68
C VAL A 639 21.57 -15.15 -17.33
N MET A 640 20.99 -16.34 -17.33
CA MET A 640 20.92 -17.23 -16.17
C MET A 640 22.00 -18.31 -16.29
N LEU A 641 22.89 -18.36 -15.30
CA LEU A 641 23.93 -19.36 -15.14
C LEU A 641 23.55 -20.25 -13.96
N ARG A 642 23.27 -21.53 -14.20
CA ARG A 642 22.87 -22.46 -13.15
C ARG A 642 23.75 -23.70 -13.18
N LYS A 643 24.24 -24.11 -12.01
CA LYS A 643 25.00 -25.35 -11.81
C LYS A 643 24.24 -26.59 -12.30
#